data_AF-A0AAJ7FLT3-F1
#
_entry.id   AF-A0AAJ7FLT3-F1
#
_cell.length_a   1.000
_cell.length_b   1.000
_cell.length_c   1.000
_cell.angle_alpha   90.00
_cell.angle_beta   90.00
_cell.angle_gamma   90.00
#
_symmetry.space_group_name_H-M   'P 1'
#
loop_
_entity.id
_entity.type
_entity.pdbx_description
1 polymer ?
#
loop_
_entity_poly.entity_id
_entity_poly.type
_entity_poly.pdbx_seq_one_letter_code
_entity_poly.pdbx_strand_id
1 'polypeptide(L)'
;MTSFKYDKFNVNDRKLKSTSFYLDEIMKSYKNLKLTKSTIIPGCNHCVRSRKRSIKLCKTKEIKRNIPIFLEKLESFMNHELSKIEFEPCSSDCMCLSHEQEYLDAQLKVYRSAFHVILTKITTFKPILSKIKHVYDRCLQVRANRLTLMEHVSNNLENYKKNVEERLERIKKENVTEMNNLTKKNVELTNKINELEAENTAKDKTITLLKDEMLMAQKDEFLRQQQKPELNEKSVENKGETVAAGSEETEDPVLLRVCLNRTRKDLSTAHRKITELEETYRDVVPKRELEKLDNLHQVSKREQEALIDEIKSLNREYTLVKSALETVKEQKNSLRDRCKTLAHTNTPRPDWSKCGQFIQGGVQRWRDITAKKSSEERLTILLSELCGAASAENDFFVGQGTDQSVPVFLRYKGKVKNRKLGRREVSILINDIWKNKVVADLNTPMGEYILKYFTERYHLPIMRYEWIYNLYNACQRLMYDAQIGLFWGVLWGDVAEDVYHVARKDFAVLKKMMEMRMEDKKINALLAEDIMEIVARMYPYKKNQDIENFVYAAAKQLGIDPSTEAFDIAKLFTPNEEGWERGDFGREFAKQMVQEITEFGKSILNKIDVQDKNAMIRMDVLKRGFLAEDEGIPQALLAQHLKWIYKTADLSKTKPISANVVMQRMISGYIRRYHPKSADKTES
;
A
#
# COMPACT_ATOMS: atom_id res chain seq x y z
N MET A 1 12.42 -4.71 20.11
CA MET A 1 11.87 -3.38 20.47
C MET A 1 10.82 -3.01 19.44
N THR A 2 9.78 -2.26 19.83
CA THR A 2 8.56 -1.89 19.06
C THR A 2 7.56 -3.04 18.84
N SER A 3 6.66 -3.32 19.78
CA SER A 3 5.39 -2.62 20.06
C SER A 3 4.39 -2.75 18.90
N PHE A 4 3.60 -3.82 18.92
CA PHE A 4 2.29 -3.83 18.26
C PHE A 4 1.21 -3.54 19.29
N LYS A 5 0.49 -2.46 18.99
CA LYS A 5 -0.75 -2.04 19.62
C LYS A 5 -1.83 -3.07 19.30
N TYR A 6 -2.53 -3.49 20.34
CA TYR A 6 -3.90 -3.96 20.24
C TYR A 6 -4.82 -2.73 20.20
N ASP A 7 -5.59 -2.60 19.13
CA ASP A 7 -6.80 -1.79 19.11
C ASP A 7 -7.85 -2.45 20.00
N LYS A 8 -8.21 -1.76 21.09
CA LYS A 8 -9.35 -2.09 21.93
C LYS A 8 -10.50 -1.14 21.58
N PHE A 9 -11.63 -1.77 21.29
CA PHE A 9 -12.99 -1.31 21.39
C PHE A 9 -13.20 0.02 22.15
N ASN A 10 -13.79 0.96 21.40
CA ASN A 10 -14.19 2.27 21.85
C ASN A 10 -15.46 2.19 22.73
N VAL A 11 -15.26 2.21 24.06
CA VAL A 11 -16.30 2.55 25.04
C VAL A 11 -15.64 3.43 26.10
N ASN A 12 -15.34 4.71 25.78
CA ASN A 12 -15.05 5.71 26.82
C ASN A 12 -15.15 7.19 26.39
N ASP A 13 -15.68 7.50 25.20
CA ASP A 13 -15.76 8.88 24.67
C ASP A 13 -16.69 9.85 25.42
N ARG A 14 -17.39 9.40 26.48
CA ARG A 14 -18.22 10.30 27.32
C ARG A 14 -17.50 10.90 28.52
N LYS A 15 -16.29 10.44 28.89
CA LYS A 15 -15.54 10.99 30.04
C LYS A 15 -14.41 11.97 29.69
N LEU A 16 -14.04 12.09 28.41
CA LEU A 16 -13.03 13.06 27.95
C LEU A 16 -13.59 14.46 27.64
N LYS A 17 -14.92 14.59 27.49
CA LYS A 17 -15.56 15.91 27.30
C LYS A 17 -15.67 16.72 28.60
N SER A 18 -15.61 16.10 29.79
CA SER A 18 -15.64 16.84 31.07
C SER A 18 -14.26 17.34 31.52
N THR A 19 -13.17 16.74 31.07
CA THR A 19 -11.80 17.16 31.39
C THR A 19 -11.30 18.29 30.48
N SER A 20 -11.79 18.38 29.24
CA SER A 20 -11.53 19.51 28.33
C SER A 20 -12.16 20.81 28.82
N PHE A 21 -13.36 20.75 29.40
CA PHE A 21 -14.07 21.93 29.90
C PHE A 21 -13.37 22.54 31.13
N TYR A 22 -12.80 21.69 32.01
CA TYR A 22 -12.03 22.13 33.17
C TYR A 22 -10.66 22.74 32.83
N LEU A 23 -10.04 22.34 31.71
CA LEU A 23 -8.77 22.93 31.25
C LEU A 23 -8.98 24.31 30.60
N ASP A 24 -10.10 24.54 29.90
CA ASP A 24 -10.42 25.84 29.33
C ASP A 24 -10.79 26.89 30.39
N GLU A 25 -11.36 26.47 31.53
CA GLU A 25 -11.67 27.34 32.67
C GLU A 25 -10.40 27.72 33.47
N ILE A 26 -9.41 26.82 33.51
CA ILE A 26 -8.07 27.09 34.06
C ILE A 26 -7.24 27.98 33.11
N MET A 27 -7.40 27.84 31.79
CA MET A 27 -6.73 28.69 30.80
C MET A 27 -7.36 30.09 30.71
N LYS A 28 -8.66 30.25 30.99
CA LYS A 28 -9.31 31.57 31.15
C LYS A 28 -8.86 32.30 32.42
N SER A 29 -8.60 31.60 33.52
CA SER A 29 -8.08 32.22 34.75
C SER A 29 -6.60 32.62 34.65
N TYR A 30 -5.79 31.95 33.82
CA TYR A 30 -4.40 32.35 33.53
C TYR A 30 -4.26 33.58 32.60
N LYS A 31 -5.28 33.95 31.82
CA LYS A 31 -5.25 35.14 30.95
C LYS A 31 -5.39 36.48 31.69
N ASN A 32 -5.75 36.48 32.97
CA ASN A 32 -5.94 37.69 33.78
C ASN A 32 -4.71 38.11 34.60
N LEU A 33 -3.57 37.44 34.48
CA LEU A 33 -2.30 37.85 35.12
C LEU A 33 -1.22 38.04 34.04
N LYS A 34 -1.25 39.22 33.40
CA LYS A 34 -0.16 39.71 32.54
C LYS A 34 1.06 40.05 33.42
N LEU A 35 2.13 39.29 33.28
CA LEU A 35 3.50 39.77 33.56
C LEU A 35 4.09 40.33 32.26
N THR A 36 4.33 41.63 32.24
CA THR A 36 4.97 42.35 31.14
C THR A 36 6.48 42.08 31.12
N LYS A 37 6.98 41.90 29.89
CA LYS A 37 8.35 41.58 29.48
C LYS A 37 9.41 42.53 30.07
N SER A 38 10.61 42.01 30.35
CA SER A 38 11.86 42.74 30.11
C SER A 38 12.81 41.90 29.27
N THR A 39 12.96 42.31 28.02
CA THR A 39 14.10 42.05 27.13
C THR A 39 15.37 42.71 27.68
N ILE A 40 16.55 42.10 27.45
CA ILE A 40 17.78 42.70 26.86
C ILE A 40 19.01 41.82 27.18
N ILE A 41 19.73 41.41 26.12
CA ILE A 41 21.11 40.86 26.13
C ILE A 41 22.12 42.05 25.98
N PRO A 42 23.45 41.87 26.10
CA PRO A 42 24.36 42.72 26.87
C PRO A 42 24.93 43.92 26.10
N GLY A 43 25.48 44.89 26.84
CA GLY A 43 26.42 45.88 26.32
C GLY A 43 25.87 47.30 26.19
N CYS A 44 26.31 48.21 27.07
CA CYS A 44 27.14 49.35 26.68
C CYS A 44 27.41 50.27 27.89
N ASN A 45 28.64 50.76 27.93
CA ASN A 45 29.30 51.45 29.01
C ASN A 45 28.84 52.91 29.19
N HIS A 46 27.86 53.17 30.05
CA HIS A 46 27.69 54.49 30.66
C HIS A 46 27.12 54.46 32.08
N CYS A 47 27.45 53.42 32.84
CA CYS A 47 27.49 53.46 34.31
C CYS A 47 28.84 53.98 34.82
N VAL A 48 29.38 55.02 34.19
CA VAL A 48 30.46 55.85 34.76
C VAL A 48 29.98 57.29 34.71
N ARG A 49 29.68 57.86 35.88
CA ARG A 49 29.44 59.29 36.14
C ARG A 49 28.09 59.88 35.67
N SER A 50 27.00 59.37 36.25
CA SER A 50 25.84 60.22 36.61
C SER A 50 25.32 59.86 38.01
N ARG A 51 26.28 59.67 38.93
CA ARG A 51 26.09 60.00 40.35
C ARG A 51 26.04 61.53 40.44
N LYS A 52 25.05 62.05 41.20
CA LYS A 52 24.74 63.47 41.53
C LYS A 52 23.71 64.06 40.56
N ARG A 53 22.51 64.51 40.93
CA ARG A 53 21.80 64.92 42.16
C ARG A 53 20.31 65.01 41.72
N SER A 54 19.23 64.84 42.47
CA SER A 54 18.91 64.70 43.89
C SER A 54 17.37 64.63 43.97
N ILE A 55 16.79 63.80 44.86
CA ILE A 55 15.56 63.98 45.65
C ILE A 55 15.49 62.74 46.57
N LYS A 56 16.11 62.80 47.76
CA LYS A 56 15.44 62.87 49.07
C LYS A 56 14.32 61.82 49.25
N LEU A 57 14.67 60.70 49.85
CA LEU A 57 13.84 60.14 50.92
C LEU A 57 14.75 59.77 52.10
N CYS A 58 14.39 60.33 53.25
CA CYS A 58 14.77 59.99 54.61
C CYS A 58 16.03 59.15 54.84
N LYS A 59 16.94 59.75 55.63
CA LYS A 59 17.73 59.03 56.62
C LYS A 59 16.83 58.05 57.40
N THR A 60 16.72 56.79 56.99
CA THR A 60 16.44 55.74 57.95
C THR A 60 17.75 55.51 58.67
N LYS A 61 17.86 56.17 59.83
CA LYS A 61 18.72 55.78 60.94
C LYS A 61 18.88 54.26 60.92
N GLU A 62 20.10 53.76 61.07
CA GLU A 62 20.32 52.43 61.61
C GLU A 62 19.57 52.36 62.93
N ILE A 63 18.32 51.92 62.89
CA ILE A 63 17.67 51.39 64.06
C ILE A 63 18.40 50.07 64.22
N LYS A 64 19.42 50.04 65.09
CA LYS A 64 19.74 48.83 65.85
C LYS A 64 18.41 48.39 66.47
N ARG A 65 17.63 47.60 65.72
CA ARG A 65 16.49 46.90 66.26
C ARG A 65 17.16 45.94 67.22
N ASN A 66 16.97 46.15 68.52
CA ASN A 66 17.33 45.18 69.53
C ASN A 66 16.78 43.83 69.05
N ILE A 67 17.65 43.01 68.45
CA ILE A 67 17.31 41.65 68.10
C ILE A 67 17.05 41.02 69.47
N PRO A 68 15.86 40.50 69.74
CA PRO A 68 15.59 39.86 71.01
C PRO A 68 16.68 38.82 71.28
N ILE A 69 17.29 38.84 72.47
CA ILE A 69 18.40 37.95 72.88
C ILE A 69 18.08 36.47 72.59
N PHE A 70 16.80 36.10 72.56
CA PHE A 70 16.37 34.74 72.21
C PHE A 70 16.59 34.37 70.73
N LEU A 71 16.50 35.32 69.79
CA LEU A 71 16.78 35.09 68.37
C LEU A 71 18.27 34.96 68.11
N GLU A 72 19.12 35.74 68.78
CA GLU A 72 20.59 35.58 68.71
C GLU A 72 21.03 34.22 69.26
N LYS A 73 20.41 33.77 70.37
CA LYS A 73 20.64 32.42 70.91
C LYS A 73 20.17 31.32 69.96
N LEU A 74 19.03 31.49 69.29
CA LEU A 74 18.55 30.55 68.28
C LEU A 74 19.41 30.53 67.02
N GLU A 75 19.92 31.67 66.59
CA GLU A 75 20.83 31.77 65.45
C GLU A 75 22.17 31.11 65.75
N SER A 76 22.72 31.31 66.96
CA SER A 76 23.92 30.59 67.41
C SER A 76 23.70 29.08 67.50
N PHE A 77 22.51 28.62 67.94
CA PHE A 77 22.13 27.21 67.97
C PHE A 77 21.97 26.62 66.56
N MET A 78 21.29 27.31 65.64
CA MET A 78 21.15 26.87 64.25
C MET A 78 22.51 26.75 63.56
N ASN A 79 23.40 27.73 63.72
CA ASN A 79 24.73 27.71 63.10
C ASN A 79 25.60 26.59 63.68
N HIS A 80 25.47 26.30 64.99
CA HIS A 80 26.15 25.17 65.61
C HIS A 80 25.62 23.81 65.12
N GLU A 81 24.30 23.64 65.01
CA GLU A 81 23.70 22.39 64.53
C GLU A 81 23.93 22.17 63.01
N LEU A 82 23.89 23.22 62.20
CA LEU A 82 24.23 23.15 60.77
C LEU A 82 25.72 22.85 60.55
N SER A 83 26.62 23.31 61.43
CA SER A 83 28.05 22.99 61.37
C SER A 83 28.39 21.52 61.66
N LYS A 84 27.48 20.77 62.29
CA LYS A 84 27.63 19.33 62.56
C LYS A 84 27.18 18.46 61.39
N ILE A 85 26.45 19.03 60.42
CA ILE A 85 26.00 18.32 59.22
C ILE A 85 27.13 18.39 58.20
N GLU A 86 28.06 17.44 58.26
CA GLU A 86 29.11 17.29 57.26
C GLU A 86 28.52 16.75 55.95
N PHE A 87 28.74 17.48 54.85
CA PHE A 87 28.47 17.01 53.50
C PHE A 87 29.70 16.25 53.04
N GLU A 88 29.70 14.92 53.13
CA GLU A 88 30.67 14.11 52.40
C GLU A 88 30.22 14.05 50.93
N PRO A 89 30.92 14.74 50.00
CA PRO A 89 30.59 14.61 48.60
C PRO A 89 30.95 13.17 48.21
N CYS A 90 29.95 12.41 47.73
CA CYS A 90 30.24 11.22 46.94
C CYS A 90 31.25 11.61 45.85
N SER A 91 32.26 10.78 45.63
CA SER A 91 33.41 10.99 44.73
C SER A 91 33.06 11.84 43.50
N SER A 92 33.97 12.74 43.13
CA SER A 92 33.86 13.95 42.29
C SER A 92 33.11 13.91 40.95
N ASP A 93 32.43 12.84 40.58
CA ASP A 93 31.59 12.72 39.39
C ASP A 93 30.22 12.03 39.65
N CYS A 94 29.65 12.13 40.86
CA CYS A 94 28.30 11.60 41.14
C CYS A 94 27.20 12.64 40.88
N MET A 95 26.49 12.52 39.74
CA MET A 95 25.25 13.25 39.41
C MET A 95 24.00 12.71 40.16
N CYS A 96 24.18 12.27 41.40
CA CYS A 96 23.13 11.63 42.17
C CYS A 96 22.37 12.65 43.02
N LEU A 97 21.19 13.06 42.52
CA LEU A 97 20.23 13.94 43.22
C LEU A 97 19.81 13.42 44.62
N SER A 98 20.11 12.17 44.96
CA SER A 98 19.77 11.55 46.25
C SER A 98 20.59 12.09 47.43
N HIS A 99 21.91 12.24 47.30
CA HIS A 99 22.75 12.72 48.41
C HIS A 99 22.53 14.21 48.68
N GLU A 100 22.25 14.99 47.62
CA GLU A 100 21.84 16.39 47.76
C GLU A 100 20.48 16.51 48.47
N GLN A 101 19.54 15.62 48.15
CA GLN A 101 18.24 15.55 48.82
C GLN A 101 18.37 15.18 50.31
N GLU A 102 19.22 14.21 50.66
CA GLU A 102 19.46 13.78 52.05
C GLU A 102 20.09 14.89 52.90
N TYR A 103 21.04 15.63 52.33
CA TYR A 103 21.64 16.80 52.96
C TYR A 103 20.61 17.92 53.19
N LEU A 104 19.80 18.23 52.17
CA LEU A 104 18.72 19.20 52.29
C LEU A 104 17.66 18.78 53.32
N ASP A 105 17.33 17.50 53.40
CA ASP A 105 16.39 16.97 54.40
C ASP A 105 16.95 17.07 55.82
N ALA A 106 18.25 16.88 56.01
CA ALA A 106 18.93 17.11 57.29
C ALA A 106 18.90 18.60 57.70
N GLN A 107 19.18 19.51 56.77
CA GLN A 107 19.06 20.95 57.01
C GLN A 107 17.61 21.36 57.34
N LEU A 108 16.63 20.84 56.59
CA LEU A 108 15.22 21.13 56.82
C LEU A 108 14.73 20.70 58.21
N LYS A 109 15.30 19.65 58.82
CA LYS A 109 15.00 19.26 60.20
C LYS A 109 15.46 20.32 61.22
N VAL A 110 16.64 20.90 61.03
CA VAL A 110 17.18 21.97 61.89
C VAL A 110 16.34 23.25 61.74
N TYR A 111 15.99 23.63 60.50
CA TYR A 111 15.13 24.79 60.28
C TYR A 111 13.70 24.58 60.81
N ARG A 112 13.15 23.35 60.76
CA ARG A 112 11.85 23.01 61.34
C ARG A 112 11.85 23.12 62.86
N SER A 113 12.91 22.69 63.55
CA SER A 113 13.03 22.79 65.00
C SER A 113 13.14 24.26 65.44
N ALA A 114 13.99 25.04 64.76
CA ALA A 114 14.12 26.48 65.01
C ALA A 114 12.81 27.23 64.78
N PHE A 115 12.09 26.94 63.68
CA PHE A 115 10.79 27.54 63.39
C PHE A 115 9.73 27.19 64.45
N HIS A 116 9.80 25.99 65.03
CA HIS A 116 8.92 25.60 66.13
C HIS A 116 9.20 26.37 67.43
N VAL A 117 10.47 26.63 67.75
CA VAL A 117 10.82 27.47 68.90
C VAL A 117 10.34 28.92 68.70
N ILE A 118 10.48 29.45 67.48
CA ILE A 118 9.96 30.78 67.10
C ILE A 118 8.43 30.85 67.27
N LEU A 119 7.70 29.85 66.80
CA LEU A 119 6.24 29.74 66.98
C LEU A 119 5.79 29.64 68.45
N THR A 120 6.64 29.08 69.31
CA THR A 120 6.34 28.88 70.73
C THR A 120 6.55 30.16 71.54
N LYS A 121 7.55 30.98 71.17
CA LYS A 121 7.89 32.25 71.85
C LYS A 121 7.12 33.47 71.32
N ILE A 122 6.71 33.48 70.05
CA ILE A 122 5.94 34.58 69.44
C ILE A 122 4.46 34.20 69.38
N THR A 123 3.70 34.55 70.42
CA THR A 123 2.29 34.16 70.56
C THR A 123 1.33 34.97 69.68
N THR A 124 1.68 36.20 69.31
CA THR A 124 0.83 37.14 68.54
C THR A 124 0.65 36.74 67.07
N PHE A 125 1.70 36.23 66.41
CA PHE A 125 1.67 35.80 65.00
C PHE A 125 1.56 34.28 64.82
N LYS A 126 1.48 33.53 65.93
CA LYS A 126 1.36 32.07 65.96
C LYS A 126 0.27 31.48 65.04
N PRO A 127 -0.98 31.98 64.99
CA PRO A 127 -2.02 31.36 64.15
C PRO A 127 -1.70 31.45 62.65
N ILE A 128 -1.12 32.57 62.20
CA ILE A 128 -0.76 32.78 60.79
C ILE A 128 0.46 31.93 60.41
N LEU A 129 1.52 31.98 61.22
CA LEU A 129 2.75 31.22 60.96
C LEU A 129 2.53 29.69 61.06
N SER A 130 1.63 29.24 61.95
CA SER A 130 1.23 27.83 62.04
C SER A 130 0.47 27.37 60.79
N LYS A 131 -0.42 28.22 60.24
CA LYS A 131 -1.12 27.93 58.99
C LYS A 131 -0.16 27.84 57.80
N ILE A 132 0.82 28.75 57.73
CA ILE A 132 1.88 28.70 56.71
C ILE A 132 2.69 27.40 56.83
N LYS A 133 3.14 27.06 58.05
CA LYS A 133 3.86 25.80 58.30
C LYS A 133 3.06 24.57 57.87
N HIS A 134 1.78 24.49 58.26
CA HIS A 134 0.90 23.38 57.92
C HIS A 134 0.75 23.20 56.39
N VAL A 135 0.68 24.28 55.61
CA VAL A 135 0.60 24.21 54.15
C VAL A 135 1.89 23.65 53.55
N TYR A 136 3.06 24.10 54.03
CA TYR A 136 4.34 23.57 53.57
C TYR A 136 4.57 22.11 54.00
N ASP A 137 4.24 21.75 55.24
CA ASP A 137 4.35 20.38 55.73
C ASP A 137 3.42 19.44 54.96
N ARG A 138 2.19 19.86 54.66
CA ARG A 138 1.28 19.09 53.80
C ARG A 138 1.82 18.94 52.38
N CYS A 139 2.43 19.98 51.82
CA CYS A 139 3.04 19.91 50.48
C CYS A 139 4.21 18.91 50.44
N LEU A 140 5.09 18.94 51.45
CA LEU A 140 6.20 17.99 51.58
C LEU A 140 5.70 16.56 51.77
N GLN A 141 4.64 16.35 52.57
CA GLN A 141 4.03 15.04 52.75
C GLN A 141 3.44 14.48 51.45
N VAL A 142 2.74 15.31 50.67
CA VAL A 142 2.19 14.90 49.36
C VAL A 142 3.32 14.55 48.38
N ARG A 143 4.45 15.27 48.41
CA ARG A 143 5.62 14.94 47.60
C ARG A 143 6.26 13.62 48.03
N ALA A 144 6.42 13.38 49.34
CA ALA A 144 6.92 12.11 49.86
C ALA A 144 6.03 10.92 49.46
N ASN A 145 4.70 11.07 49.57
CA ASN A 145 3.75 10.03 49.13
C ASN A 145 3.81 9.77 47.61
N ARG A 146 4.15 10.78 46.81
CA ARG A 146 4.37 10.59 45.36
C ARG A 146 5.67 9.84 45.09
N LEU A 147 6.74 10.12 45.84
CA LEU A 147 8.01 9.40 45.72
C LEU A 147 7.84 7.91 46.06
N THR A 148 7.18 7.58 47.17
CA THR A 148 6.94 6.17 47.55
C THR A 148 6.07 5.43 46.53
N LEU A 149 5.07 6.11 45.94
CA LEU A 149 4.28 5.54 44.84
C LEU A 149 5.16 5.27 43.61
N MET A 150 6.02 6.22 43.25
CA MET A 150 6.94 6.07 42.11
C MET A 150 7.92 4.91 42.32
N GLU A 151 8.45 4.74 43.53
CA GLU A 151 9.30 3.60 43.90
C GLU A 151 8.55 2.27 43.78
N HIS A 152 7.33 2.18 44.31
CA HIS A 152 6.51 0.97 44.18
C HIS A 152 6.19 0.63 42.70
N VAL A 153 5.87 1.64 41.88
CA VAL A 153 5.66 1.45 40.44
C VAL A 153 6.94 1.01 39.74
N SER A 154 8.09 1.59 40.10
CA SER A 154 9.40 1.21 39.56
C SER A 154 9.72 -0.25 39.87
N ASN A 155 9.54 -0.68 41.12
CA ASN A 155 9.77 -2.07 41.54
C ASN A 155 8.84 -3.05 40.81
N ASN A 156 7.57 -2.69 40.61
CA ASN A 156 6.65 -3.51 39.83
C ASN A 156 7.08 -3.61 38.37
N LEU A 157 7.51 -2.51 37.75
CA LEU A 157 8.03 -2.52 36.38
C LEU A 157 9.27 -3.41 36.25
N GLU A 158 10.18 -3.38 37.24
CA GLU A 158 11.37 -4.22 37.25
C GLU A 158 11.02 -5.71 37.39
N ASN A 159 10.06 -6.04 38.26
CA ASN A 159 9.53 -7.41 38.38
C ASN A 159 8.85 -7.89 37.09
N TYR A 160 8.05 -7.04 36.44
CA TYR A 160 7.44 -7.37 35.14
C TYR A 160 8.50 -7.56 34.06
N LYS A 161 9.54 -6.70 34.03
CA LYS A 161 10.67 -6.83 33.11
C LYS A 161 11.38 -8.16 33.29
N LYS A 162 11.72 -8.52 34.53
CA LYS A 162 12.37 -9.81 34.85
C LYS A 162 11.51 -11.01 34.42
N ASN A 163 10.21 -10.99 34.68
CA ASN A 163 9.30 -12.07 34.27
C ASN A 163 9.20 -12.19 32.74
N VAL A 164 9.16 -11.07 32.02
CA VAL A 164 9.17 -11.07 30.55
C VAL A 164 10.49 -11.62 30.02
N GLU A 165 11.63 -11.24 30.61
CA GLU A 165 12.95 -11.75 30.24
C GLU A 165 13.06 -13.27 30.47
N GLU A 166 12.62 -13.78 31.63
CA GLU A 166 12.58 -15.21 31.92
C GLU A 166 11.69 -15.99 30.94
N ARG A 167 10.52 -15.44 30.58
CA ARG A 167 9.62 -16.05 29.59
C ARG A 167 10.24 -16.06 28.19
N LEU A 168 10.92 -14.98 27.82
CA LEU A 168 11.58 -14.86 26.52
C LEU A 168 12.74 -15.86 26.42
N GLU A 169 13.50 -16.05 27.50
CA GLU A 169 14.59 -17.02 27.56
C GLU A 169 14.09 -18.46 27.47
N ARG A 170 12.93 -18.78 28.09
CA ARG A 170 12.28 -20.08 27.96
C ARG A 170 11.87 -20.37 26.52
N ILE A 171 11.17 -19.43 25.87
CA ILE A 171 10.73 -19.57 24.48
C ILE A 171 11.93 -19.71 23.54
N LYS A 172 13.03 -18.97 23.77
CA LYS A 172 14.27 -19.15 23.01
C LYS A 172 14.81 -20.57 23.12
N LYS A 173 14.89 -21.13 24.34
CA LYS A 173 15.38 -22.49 24.56
C LYS A 173 14.49 -23.53 23.86
N GLU A 174 13.18 -23.40 24.00
CA GLU A 174 12.20 -24.27 23.32
C GLU A 174 12.37 -24.21 21.79
N ASN A 175 12.41 -23.00 21.21
CA ASN A 175 12.62 -22.84 19.77
C ASN A 175 13.94 -23.44 19.27
N VAL A 176 15.03 -23.30 20.03
CA VAL A 176 16.32 -23.92 19.68
C VAL A 176 16.20 -25.45 19.70
N THR A 177 15.53 -26.03 20.69
CA THR A 177 15.31 -27.48 20.74
C THR A 177 14.44 -27.97 19.59
N GLU A 178 13.38 -27.25 19.23
CA GLU A 178 12.53 -27.58 18.08
C GLU A 178 13.29 -27.46 16.76
N MET A 179 14.08 -26.40 16.57
CA MET A 179 14.93 -26.23 15.40
C MET A 179 15.95 -27.36 15.26
N ASN A 180 16.56 -27.81 16.36
CA ASN A 180 17.47 -28.96 16.36
C ASN A 180 16.75 -30.27 15.99
N ASN A 181 15.51 -30.46 16.45
CA ASN A 181 14.73 -31.64 16.10
C ASN A 181 14.29 -31.62 14.63
N LEU A 182 13.89 -30.45 14.11
CA LEU A 182 13.50 -30.29 12.71
C LEU A 182 14.69 -30.43 11.75
N THR A 183 15.86 -29.92 12.13
CA THR A 183 17.09 -30.10 11.33
C THR A 183 17.49 -31.57 11.25
N LYS A 184 17.43 -32.32 12.37
CA LYS A 184 17.63 -33.78 12.36
C LYS A 184 16.65 -34.49 11.42
N LYS A 185 15.35 -34.21 11.53
CA LYS A 185 14.32 -34.78 10.64
C LYS A 185 14.53 -34.42 9.17
N ASN A 186 14.95 -33.18 8.87
CA ASN A 186 15.24 -32.78 7.50
C ASN A 186 16.43 -33.56 6.93
N VAL A 187 17.48 -33.79 7.72
CA VAL A 187 18.61 -34.63 7.29
C VAL A 187 18.16 -36.06 7.04
N GLU A 188 17.38 -36.66 7.94
CA GLU A 188 16.83 -38.02 7.78
C GLU A 188 15.99 -38.15 6.50
N LEU A 189 15.09 -37.18 6.26
CA LEU A 189 14.26 -37.16 5.05
C LEU A 189 15.08 -36.96 3.78
N THR A 190 16.10 -36.10 3.83
CA THR A 190 17.00 -35.87 2.67
C THR A 190 17.77 -37.14 2.33
N ASN A 191 18.26 -37.86 3.34
CA ASN A 191 18.91 -39.16 3.13
C ASN A 191 17.94 -40.17 2.51
N LYS A 192 16.68 -40.22 2.98
CA LYS A 192 15.68 -41.11 2.41
C LYS A 192 15.33 -40.77 0.96
N ILE A 193 15.27 -39.49 0.61
CA ILE A 193 15.07 -39.04 -0.78
C ILE A 193 16.23 -39.52 -1.65
N ASN A 194 17.48 -39.30 -1.22
CA ASN A 194 18.65 -39.75 -1.96
C ASN A 194 18.69 -41.27 -2.16
N GLU A 195 18.29 -42.05 -1.14
CA GLU A 195 18.16 -43.51 -1.25
C GLU A 195 17.12 -43.91 -2.31
N LEU A 196 15.94 -43.28 -2.29
CA LEU A 196 14.88 -43.57 -3.26
C LEU A 196 15.24 -43.09 -4.67
N GLU A 197 15.95 -41.98 -4.81
CA GLU A 197 16.48 -41.51 -6.10
C GLU A 197 17.50 -42.51 -6.66
N ALA A 198 18.43 -43.00 -5.82
CA ALA A 198 19.37 -44.03 -6.24
C ALA A 198 18.65 -45.31 -6.68
N GLU A 199 17.63 -45.76 -5.96
CA GLU A 199 16.81 -46.93 -6.33
C GLU A 199 16.06 -46.70 -7.66
N ASN A 200 15.48 -45.52 -7.87
CA ASN A 200 14.83 -45.19 -9.14
C ASN A 200 15.81 -45.15 -10.30
N THR A 201 17.00 -44.56 -10.14
CA THR A 201 18.01 -44.60 -11.21
C THR A 201 18.47 -46.02 -11.55
N ALA A 202 18.50 -46.93 -10.56
CA ALA A 202 18.80 -48.34 -10.81
C ALA A 202 17.67 -49.03 -11.59
N LYS A 203 16.40 -48.78 -11.22
CA LYS A 203 15.23 -49.28 -11.96
C LYS A 203 15.13 -48.71 -13.38
N ASP A 204 15.46 -47.44 -13.58
CA ASP A 204 15.47 -46.84 -14.92
C ASP A 204 16.51 -47.51 -15.82
N LYS A 205 17.70 -47.82 -15.29
CA LYS A 205 18.73 -48.58 -16.03
C LYS A 205 18.25 -49.98 -16.41
N THR A 206 17.56 -50.70 -15.54
CA THR A 206 17.02 -52.02 -15.88
C THR A 206 15.91 -51.93 -16.93
N ILE A 207 15.05 -50.91 -16.85
CA ILE A 207 14.02 -50.64 -17.86
C ILE A 207 14.64 -50.32 -19.22
N THR A 208 15.73 -49.54 -19.27
CA THR A 208 16.41 -49.25 -20.55
C THR A 208 17.00 -50.50 -21.18
N LEU A 209 17.64 -51.37 -20.39
CA LEU A 209 18.20 -52.63 -20.88
C LEU A 209 17.11 -53.55 -21.43
N LEU A 210 15.99 -53.71 -20.71
CA LEU A 210 14.85 -54.51 -21.17
C LEU A 210 14.21 -53.94 -22.44
N LYS A 211 14.13 -52.61 -22.58
CA LYS A 211 13.63 -51.97 -23.82
C LYS A 211 14.52 -52.27 -25.01
N ASP A 212 15.85 -52.23 -24.83
CA ASP A 212 16.80 -52.53 -25.89
C ASP A 212 16.72 -54.02 -26.29
N GLU A 213 16.56 -54.92 -25.33
CA GLU A 213 16.32 -56.35 -25.58
C GLU A 213 15.02 -56.60 -26.37
N MET A 214 13.92 -55.93 -26.02
CA MET A 214 12.66 -56.02 -26.76
C MET A 214 12.78 -55.49 -28.20
N LEU A 215 13.54 -54.42 -28.41
CA LEU A 215 13.78 -53.85 -29.74
C LEU A 215 14.59 -54.80 -30.64
N MET A 216 15.57 -55.49 -30.04
CA MET A 216 16.35 -56.54 -30.73
C MET A 216 15.46 -57.72 -31.11
N ALA A 217 14.61 -58.19 -30.19
CA ALA A 217 13.66 -59.27 -30.46
C ALA A 217 12.65 -58.93 -31.57
N GLN A 218 12.14 -57.69 -31.60
CA GLN A 218 11.24 -57.23 -32.68
C GLN A 218 11.94 -57.15 -34.04
N LYS A 219 13.21 -56.71 -34.09
CA LYS A 219 14.00 -56.73 -35.33
C LYS A 219 14.20 -58.16 -35.85
N ASP A 220 14.50 -59.09 -34.95
CA ASP A 220 14.65 -60.51 -35.29
C ASP A 220 13.34 -61.13 -35.78
N GLU A 221 12.20 -60.76 -35.18
CA GLU A 221 10.88 -61.22 -35.61
C GLU A 221 10.47 -60.64 -36.97
N PHE A 222 10.78 -59.36 -37.23
CA PHE A 222 10.58 -58.71 -38.52
C PHE A 222 11.41 -59.36 -39.64
N LEU A 223 12.67 -59.73 -39.35
CA LEU A 223 13.54 -60.46 -40.27
C LEU A 223 12.99 -61.88 -40.56
N ARG A 224 12.39 -62.55 -39.56
CA ARG A 224 11.73 -63.85 -39.74
C ARG A 224 10.44 -63.76 -40.55
N GLN A 225 9.70 -62.65 -40.48
CA GLN A 225 8.48 -62.43 -41.28
C GLN A 225 8.78 -62.18 -42.76
N GLN A 226 9.89 -61.53 -43.12
CA GLN A 226 10.29 -61.36 -44.53
C GLN A 226 10.73 -62.66 -45.22
N GLN A 227 11.07 -63.72 -44.49
CA GLN A 227 11.59 -64.98 -45.06
C GLN A 227 10.53 -66.04 -45.39
N LYS A 228 9.23 -65.75 -45.31
CA LYS A 228 8.17 -66.69 -45.71
C LYS A 228 7.57 -66.37 -47.09
N PRO A 229 7.83 -67.15 -48.15
CA PRO A 229 6.98 -67.18 -49.33
C PRO A 229 5.86 -68.22 -49.18
N GLU A 230 4.80 -67.97 -49.96
CA GLU A 230 3.48 -68.58 -49.99
C GLU A 230 3.47 -70.11 -50.06
N LEU A 231 2.66 -70.74 -49.20
CA LEU A 231 2.12 -72.08 -49.43
C LEU A 231 0.61 -72.07 -49.24
N ASN A 232 -0.06 -72.06 -50.39
CA ASN A 232 -1.22 -72.88 -50.72
C ASN A 232 -2.62 -72.37 -50.32
N GLU A 233 -3.15 -71.46 -51.13
CA GLU A 233 -4.56 -71.47 -51.51
C GLU A 233 -4.75 -72.42 -52.71
N LYS A 234 -5.52 -73.50 -52.54
CA LYS A 234 -6.24 -74.16 -53.63
C LYS A 234 -7.50 -74.86 -53.12
N SER A 235 -8.63 -74.47 -53.70
CA SER A 235 -9.64 -75.35 -54.31
C SER A 235 -11.04 -75.13 -53.73
N VAL A 236 -11.87 -74.33 -54.41
CA VAL A 236 -12.80 -74.75 -55.49
C VAL A 236 -14.21 -75.01 -54.95
N GLU A 237 -15.00 -73.94 -55.10
CA GLU A 237 -16.38 -73.83 -55.61
C GLU A 237 -17.14 -75.09 -56.11
N ASN A 238 -18.46 -74.88 -56.17
CA ASN A 238 -19.55 -75.62 -56.84
C ASN A 238 -20.39 -76.48 -55.87
N LYS A 239 -21.72 -76.39 -55.78
CA LYS A 239 -22.84 -76.02 -56.68
C LYS A 239 -23.97 -75.48 -55.78
N GLY A 240 -24.87 -74.57 -56.15
CA GLY A 240 -25.66 -74.52 -57.38
C GLY A 240 -27.07 -75.04 -57.07
N GLU A 241 -28.05 -74.12 -57.05
CA GLU A 241 -29.47 -74.27 -57.48
C GLU A 241 -30.33 -75.31 -56.72
N THR A 242 -31.62 -75.17 -56.43
CA THR A 242 -32.73 -74.25 -56.74
C THR A 242 -33.88 -74.74 -55.84
N VAL A 243 -34.68 -73.86 -55.25
CA VAL A 243 -36.03 -74.25 -54.78
C VAL A 243 -37.01 -73.18 -55.23
N ALA A 244 -37.80 -73.55 -56.24
CA ALA A 244 -38.98 -72.85 -56.69
C ALA A 244 -40.21 -73.72 -56.40
N ALA A 245 -41.31 -73.05 -56.05
CA ALA A 245 -42.69 -73.54 -55.98
C ALA A 245 -42.95 -74.63 -54.92
N GLY A 246 -43.87 -74.48 -53.98
CA GLY A 246 -45.19 -73.88 -54.09
C GLY A 246 -46.19 -75.00 -54.42
N SER A 247 -46.93 -75.46 -53.40
CA SER A 247 -48.33 -75.92 -53.47
C SER A 247 -48.66 -76.74 -52.23
N GLU A 248 -49.54 -76.19 -51.39
CA GLU A 248 -50.49 -76.99 -50.62
C GLU A 248 -51.27 -77.87 -51.61
N GLU A 249 -51.37 -79.17 -51.36
CA GLU A 249 -52.57 -79.99 -51.60
C GLU A 249 -52.32 -81.45 -51.19
N THR A 250 -53.12 -81.90 -50.22
CA THR A 250 -53.59 -83.27 -49.98
C THR A 250 -52.59 -84.42 -50.19
N GLU A 251 -52.08 -84.96 -49.08
CA GLU A 251 -51.18 -86.10 -49.05
C GLU A 251 -51.84 -87.41 -49.55
N ASP A 252 -51.34 -87.93 -50.68
CA ASP A 252 -51.56 -89.31 -51.12
C ASP A 252 -50.96 -90.30 -50.10
N PRO A 253 -51.72 -91.27 -49.55
CA PRO A 253 -51.22 -92.26 -48.60
C PRO A 253 -49.99 -93.05 -49.08
N VAL A 254 -49.80 -93.17 -50.40
CA VAL A 254 -48.63 -93.81 -50.99
C VAL A 254 -47.40 -92.91 -50.90
N LEU A 255 -47.56 -91.60 -51.14
CA LEU A 255 -46.49 -90.61 -50.99
C LEU A 255 -46.03 -90.52 -49.53
N LEU A 256 -46.97 -90.53 -48.57
CA LEU A 256 -46.66 -90.59 -47.14
C LEU A 256 -45.86 -91.84 -46.77
N ARG A 257 -46.17 -93.01 -47.34
CA ARG A 257 -45.42 -94.25 -47.09
C ARG A 257 -44.01 -94.18 -47.69
N VAL A 258 -43.86 -93.57 -48.86
CA VAL A 258 -42.54 -93.33 -49.49
C VAL A 258 -41.71 -92.32 -48.69
N CYS A 259 -42.32 -91.22 -48.25
CA CYS A 259 -41.71 -90.25 -47.34
C CYS A 259 -41.31 -90.88 -46.02
N LEU A 260 -42.17 -91.71 -45.42
CA LEU A 260 -41.88 -92.40 -44.15
C LEU A 260 -40.72 -93.40 -44.30
N ASN A 261 -40.64 -94.11 -45.42
CA ASN A 261 -39.50 -94.98 -45.71
C ASN A 261 -38.21 -94.18 -45.98
N ARG A 262 -38.32 -93.00 -46.61
CA ARG A 262 -37.21 -92.06 -46.81
C ARG A 262 -36.72 -91.51 -45.46
N THR A 263 -37.62 -91.02 -44.61
CA THR A 263 -37.28 -90.50 -43.28
C THR A 263 -36.72 -91.58 -42.36
N ARG A 264 -37.18 -92.83 -42.45
CA ARG A 264 -36.56 -93.96 -41.75
C ARG A 264 -35.11 -94.22 -42.22
N LYS A 265 -34.85 -94.13 -43.52
CA LYS A 265 -33.49 -94.24 -44.06
C LYS A 265 -32.61 -93.05 -43.67
N ASP A 266 -33.15 -91.84 -43.72
CA ASP A 266 -32.46 -90.62 -43.32
C ASP A 266 -32.15 -90.62 -41.81
N LEU A 267 -33.09 -91.12 -40.99
CA LEU A 267 -32.90 -91.34 -39.57
C LEU A 267 -31.83 -92.40 -39.31
N SER A 268 -31.81 -93.50 -40.07
CA SER A 268 -30.76 -94.51 -39.96
C SER A 268 -29.38 -93.97 -40.35
N THR A 269 -29.31 -93.14 -41.40
CA THR A 269 -28.05 -92.50 -41.80
C THR A 269 -27.60 -91.43 -40.82
N ALA A 270 -28.52 -90.67 -40.21
CA ALA A 270 -28.23 -89.72 -39.14
C ALA A 270 -27.74 -90.45 -37.89
N HIS A 271 -28.38 -91.53 -37.47
CA HIS A 271 -27.90 -92.36 -36.36
C HIS A 271 -26.50 -92.91 -36.64
N ARG A 272 -26.24 -93.41 -37.86
CA ARG A 272 -24.90 -93.87 -38.25
C ARG A 272 -23.85 -92.75 -38.15
N LYS A 273 -24.18 -91.54 -38.62
CA LYS A 273 -23.28 -90.38 -38.50
C LYS A 273 -23.08 -89.99 -37.04
N ILE A 274 -24.11 -90.04 -36.21
CA ILE A 274 -23.98 -89.78 -34.76
C ILE A 274 -23.07 -90.82 -34.14
N THR A 275 -23.23 -92.11 -34.45
CA THR A 275 -22.34 -93.16 -33.96
C THR A 275 -20.90 -92.99 -34.44
N GLU A 276 -20.69 -92.59 -35.70
CA GLU A 276 -19.37 -92.28 -36.26
C GLU A 276 -18.74 -91.04 -35.60
N LEU A 277 -19.53 -90.00 -35.30
CA LEU A 277 -19.10 -88.85 -34.52
C LEU A 277 -18.79 -89.26 -33.07
N GLU A 278 -19.64 -90.06 -32.44
CA GLU A 278 -19.40 -90.57 -31.08
C GLU A 278 -18.13 -91.42 -31.00
N GLU A 279 -17.85 -92.27 -31.99
CA GLU A 279 -16.59 -93.03 -32.07
C GLU A 279 -15.39 -92.12 -32.33
N THR A 280 -15.49 -91.17 -33.27
CA THR A 280 -14.39 -90.25 -33.58
C THR A 280 -14.10 -89.27 -32.44
N TYR A 281 -15.10 -88.87 -31.64
CA TYR A 281 -14.93 -87.96 -30.49
C TYR A 281 -14.74 -88.67 -29.14
N ARG A 282 -14.92 -90.00 -29.06
CA ARG A 282 -14.74 -90.78 -27.82
C ARG A 282 -13.35 -90.62 -27.21
N ASP A 283 -12.32 -90.51 -28.06
CA ASP A 283 -10.90 -90.50 -27.66
C ASP A 283 -10.24 -89.10 -27.78
N VAL A 284 -10.98 -88.06 -28.16
CA VAL A 284 -10.40 -86.74 -28.48
C VAL A 284 -10.13 -85.88 -27.24
N VAL A 285 -10.82 -86.16 -26.13
CA VAL A 285 -10.50 -85.53 -24.83
C VAL A 285 -10.65 -86.55 -23.70
N PRO A 286 -9.54 -87.10 -23.18
CA PRO A 286 -9.59 -87.97 -22.02
C PRO A 286 -10.25 -87.25 -20.84
N LYS A 287 -11.27 -87.87 -20.21
CA LYS A 287 -11.97 -87.30 -19.03
C LYS A 287 -11.01 -86.86 -17.93
N ARG A 288 -9.88 -87.55 -17.78
CA ARG A 288 -8.81 -87.22 -16.83
C ARG A 288 -8.15 -85.86 -17.12
N GLU A 289 -8.01 -85.48 -18.39
CA GLU A 289 -7.44 -84.18 -18.76
C GLU A 289 -8.44 -83.06 -18.51
N LEU A 290 -9.72 -83.31 -18.75
CA LEU A 290 -10.80 -82.38 -18.44
C LEU A 290 -10.92 -82.14 -16.93
N GLU A 291 -10.87 -83.19 -16.10
CA GLU A 291 -10.84 -83.08 -14.64
C GLU A 291 -9.59 -82.35 -14.13
N LYS A 292 -8.42 -82.59 -14.74
CA LYS A 292 -7.19 -81.84 -14.43
C LYS A 292 -7.32 -80.36 -14.79
N LEU A 293 -7.85 -80.05 -15.97
CA LEU A 293 -8.10 -78.67 -16.41
C LEU A 293 -9.10 -77.96 -15.52
N ASP A 294 -10.18 -78.63 -15.11
CA ASP A 294 -11.19 -78.06 -14.22
C ASP A 294 -10.62 -77.78 -12.82
N ASN A 295 -9.82 -78.71 -12.28
CA ASN A 295 -9.10 -78.48 -11.02
C ASN A 295 -8.12 -77.30 -11.11
N LEU A 296 -7.34 -77.20 -12.19
CA LEU A 296 -6.44 -76.07 -12.43
C LEU A 296 -7.21 -74.75 -12.57
N HIS A 297 -8.34 -74.77 -13.26
CA HIS A 297 -9.21 -73.60 -13.41
C HIS A 297 -9.79 -73.17 -12.06
N GLN A 298 -10.27 -74.12 -11.24
CA GLN A 298 -10.78 -73.84 -9.90
C GLN A 298 -9.70 -73.28 -8.96
N VAL A 299 -8.46 -73.81 -9.02
CA VAL A 299 -7.33 -73.28 -8.25
C VAL A 299 -6.99 -71.86 -8.70
N SER A 300 -6.84 -71.65 -10.02
CA SER A 300 -6.54 -70.33 -10.59
C SER A 300 -7.63 -69.31 -10.24
N LYS A 301 -8.90 -69.75 -10.23
CA LYS A 301 -10.03 -68.90 -9.85
C LYS A 301 -9.99 -68.49 -8.37
N ARG A 302 -9.64 -69.42 -7.46
CA ARG A 302 -9.48 -69.11 -6.03
C ARG A 302 -8.31 -68.15 -5.80
N GLU A 303 -7.20 -68.33 -6.51
CA GLU A 303 -6.06 -67.39 -6.47
C GLU A 303 -6.46 -66.00 -6.97
N GLN A 304 -7.24 -65.94 -8.06
CA GLN A 304 -7.76 -64.69 -8.58
C GLN A 304 -8.70 -64.00 -7.57
N GLU A 305 -9.59 -64.75 -6.92
CA GLU A 305 -10.49 -64.24 -5.88
C GLU A 305 -9.71 -63.72 -4.65
N ALA A 306 -8.67 -64.45 -4.21
CA ALA A 306 -7.80 -64.02 -3.12
C ALA A 306 -7.04 -62.72 -3.45
N LEU A 307 -6.44 -62.63 -4.65
CA LEU A 307 -5.76 -61.42 -5.12
C LEU A 307 -6.73 -60.23 -5.24
N ILE A 308 -7.97 -60.46 -5.68
CA ILE A 308 -9.00 -59.43 -5.72
C ILE A 308 -9.29 -58.89 -4.32
N ASP A 309 -9.36 -59.76 -3.31
CA ASP A 309 -9.61 -59.34 -1.93
C ASP A 309 -8.42 -58.63 -1.29
N GLU A 310 -7.19 -59.04 -1.61
CA GLU A 310 -5.97 -58.31 -1.24
C GLU A 310 -5.93 -56.90 -1.85
N ILE A 311 -6.25 -56.77 -3.14
CA ILE A 311 -6.36 -55.46 -3.81
C ILE A 311 -7.43 -54.59 -3.16
N LYS A 312 -8.58 -55.17 -2.77
CA LYS A 312 -9.62 -54.43 -2.04
C LYS A 312 -9.11 -53.96 -0.68
N SER A 313 -8.38 -54.79 0.06
CA SER A 313 -7.80 -54.43 1.35
C SER A 313 -6.78 -53.30 1.20
N LEU A 314 -5.86 -53.44 0.25
CA LEU A 314 -4.83 -52.44 -0.02
C LEU A 314 -5.43 -51.10 -0.49
N ASN A 315 -6.50 -51.14 -1.28
CA ASN A 315 -7.24 -49.93 -1.66
C ASN A 315 -7.86 -49.22 -0.45
N ARG A 316 -8.40 -49.97 0.52
CA ARG A 316 -8.91 -49.38 1.77
C ARG A 316 -7.78 -48.71 2.54
N GLU A 317 -6.64 -49.37 2.72
CA GLU A 317 -5.48 -48.76 3.37
C GLU A 317 -4.98 -47.52 2.63
N TYR A 318 -4.86 -47.59 1.30
CA TYR A 318 -4.50 -46.44 0.48
C TYR A 318 -5.47 -45.28 0.65
N THR A 319 -6.79 -45.52 0.66
CA THR A 319 -7.78 -44.46 0.88
C THR A 319 -7.67 -43.82 2.27
N LEU A 320 -7.39 -44.61 3.31
CA LEU A 320 -7.14 -44.12 4.67
C LEU A 320 -5.87 -43.28 4.77
N VAL A 321 -4.77 -43.74 4.17
CA VAL A 321 -3.51 -42.99 4.14
C VAL A 321 -3.68 -41.69 3.34
N LYS A 322 -4.43 -41.74 2.24
CA LYS A 322 -4.70 -40.56 1.41
C LYS A 322 -5.50 -39.49 2.18
N SER A 323 -6.52 -39.88 2.94
CA SER A 323 -7.28 -38.94 3.77
C SER A 323 -6.43 -38.38 4.92
N ALA A 324 -5.61 -39.22 5.57
CA ALA A 324 -4.64 -38.76 6.57
C ALA A 324 -3.63 -37.76 5.98
N LEU A 325 -3.13 -37.99 4.77
CA LEU A 325 -2.22 -37.08 4.09
C LEU A 325 -2.89 -35.74 3.74
N GLU A 326 -4.15 -35.76 3.34
CA GLU A 326 -4.90 -34.54 3.05
C GLU A 326 -5.14 -33.70 4.31
N THR A 327 -5.52 -34.34 5.42
CA THR A 327 -5.66 -33.64 6.71
C THR A 327 -4.33 -33.04 7.20
N VAL A 328 -3.21 -33.74 7.02
CA VAL A 328 -1.87 -33.21 7.36
C VAL A 328 -1.49 -32.02 6.46
N LYS A 329 -1.83 -32.06 5.16
CA LYS A 329 -1.64 -30.90 4.27
C LYS A 329 -2.45 -29.71 4.73
N GLU A 330 -3.71 -29.90 5.11
CA GLU A 330 -4.56 -28.84 5.64
C GLU A 330 -4.00 -28.26 6.93
N GLN A 331 -3.54 -29.10 7.86
CA GLN A 331 -2.86 -28.65 9.07
C GLN A 331 -1.59 -27.85 8.74
N LYS A 332 -0.77 -28.32 7.81
CA LYS A 332 0.43 -27.61 7.34
C LYS A 332 0.07 -26.25 6.73
N ASN A 333 -0.96 -26.18 5.90
CA ASN A 333 -1.40 -24.94 5.27
C ASN A 333 -1.96 -23.95 6.30
N SER A 334 -2.78 -24.44 7.23
CA SER A 334 -3.32 -23.64 8.35
C SER A 334 -2.20 -23.09 9.23
N LEU A 335 -1.22 -23.91 9.60
CA LEU A 335 -0.05 -23.47 10.35
C LEU A 335 0.80 -22.47 9.56
N ARG A 336 1.03 -22.72 8.25
CA ARG A 336 1.74 -21.80 7.36
C ARG A 336 1.05 -20.44 7.33
N ASP A 337 -0.26 -20.42 7.20
CA ASP A 337 -1.02 -19.18 7.10
C ASP A 337 -1.09 -18.48 8.46
N ARG A 338 -1.21 -19.22 9.56
CA ARG A 338 -1.09 -18.67 10.92
C ARG A 338 0.30 -18.07 11.19
N CYS A 339 1.37 -18.74 10.72
CA CYS A 339 2.73 -18.21 10.78
C CYS A 339 2.89 -16.95 9.92
N LYS A 340 2.27 -16.88 8.73
CA LYS A 340 2.27 -15.64 7.92
C LYS A 340 1.55 -14.50 8.66
N THR A 341 0.40 -14.77 9.25
CA THR A 341 -0.36 -13.78 10.04
C THR A 341 0.47 -13.30 11.23
N LEU A 342 1.08 -14.20 11.99
CA LEU A 342 1.96 -13.87 13.12
C LEU A 342 3.23 -13.12 12.68
N ALA A 343 3.80 -13.46 11.52
CA ALA A 343 4.93 -12.74 10.95
C ALA A 343 4.54 -11.31 10.54
N HIS A 344 3.35 -11.12 9.99
CA HIS A 344 2.82 -9.81 9.63
C HIS A 344 2.51 -8.93 10.86
N THR A 345 2.04 -9.52 11.96
CA THR A 345 1.71 -8.80 13.20
C THR A 345 2.91 -8.51 14.10
N ASN A 346 4.06 -9.18 13.94
CA ASN A 346 5.25 -8.92 14.75
C ASN A 346 6.26 -8.01 14.07
N THR A 347 6.32 -8.04 12.74
CA THR A 347 7.10 -7.09 11.93
C THR A 347 6.35 -6.89 10.62
N PRO A 348 5.68 -5.75 10.40
CA PRO A 348 5.03 -5.50 9.12
C PRO A 348 6.19 -5.24 8.14
N ARG A 349 6.62 -6.30 7.45
CA ARG A 349 7.72 -6.20 6.50
C ARG A 349 7.25 -5.24 5.41
N PRO A 350 7.95 -4.12 5.18
CA PRO A 350 7.57 -3.19 4.13
C PRO A 350 7.48 -3.93 2.79
N ASP A 351 6.51 -3.56 1.97
CA ASP A 351 6.48 -3.98 0.57
C ASP A 351 7.69 -3.38 -0.15
N TRP A 352 8.81 -4.10 -0.14
CA TRP A 352 10.05 -3.65 -0.77
C TRP A 352 9.86 -3.35 -2.26
N SER A 353 8.89 -3.99 -2.92
CA SER A 353 8.54 -3.72 -4.32
C SER A 353 8.07 -2.28 -4.54
N LYS A 354 7.44 -1.64 -3.55
CA LYS A 354 6.99 -0.24 -3.63
C LYS A 354 8.16 0.73 -3.48
N CYS A 355 9.21 0.36 -2.75
CA CYS A 355 10.38 1.21 -2.53
C CYS A 355 11.05 1.63 -3.86
N GLY A 356 11.05 0.75 -4.87
CA GLY A 356 11.61 1.07 -6.19
C GLY A 356 10.89 2.20 -6.94
N GLN A 357 9.69 2.59 -6.54
CA GLN A 357 8.97 3.75 -7.10
C GLN A 357 9.49 5.08 -6.52
N PHE A 358 10.09 5.05 -5.33
CA PHE A 358 10.51 6.25 -4.59
C PHE A 358 12.04 6.44 -4.57
N ILE A 359 12.80 5.49 -5.12
CA ILE A 359 14.27 5.50 -5.15
C ILE A 359 14.77 5.85 -6.54
N GLN A 360 15.92 6.52 -6.60
CA GLN A 360 16.52 6.99 -7.86
C GLN A 360 16.94 5.79 -8.73
N GLY A 361 16.65 5.84 -10.04
CA GLY A 361 16.89 4.73 -10.97
C GLY A 361 15.77 3.69 -11.07
N GLY A 362 14.66 3.89 -10.35
CA GLY A 362 13.40 3.16 -10.55
C GLY A 362 13.40 1.70 -10.07
N VAL A 363 12.32 1.00 -10.41
CA VAL A 363 12.01 -0.36 -9.93
C VAL A 363 13.02 -1.42 -10.41
N GLN A 364 13.71 -1.17 -11.53
CA GLN A 364 14.73 -2.08 -12.06
C GLN A 364 16.03 -2.00 -11.26
N ARG A 365 16.63 -0.80 -11.10
CA ARG A 365 17.82 -0.61 -10.27
C ARG A 365 17.59 -1.06 -8.83
N TRP A 366 16.41 -0.76 -8.27
CA TRP A 366 16.07 -1.24 -6.94
C TRP A 366 16.04 -2.77 -6.87
N ARG A 367 15.46 -3.44 -7.87
CA ARG A 367 15.49 -4.92 -7.94
C ARG A 367 16.92 -5.44 -8.03
N ASP A 368 17.78 -4.81 -8.81
CA ASP A 368 19.16 -5.26 -9.00
C ASP A 368 20.00 -5.10 -7.71
N ILE A 369 19.86 -3.95 -7.03
CA ILE A 369 20.62 -3.65 -5.80
C ILE A 369 20.08 -4.44 -4.60
N THR A 370 18.79 -4.80 -4.59
CA THR A 370 18.14 -5.57 -3.52
C THR A 370 18.00 -7.06 -3.83
N ALA A 371 18.38 -7.49 -5.04
CA ALA A 371 18.42 -8.89 -5.43
C ALA A 371 19.32 -9.64 -4.44
N LYS A 372 18.79 -10.74 -3.89
CA LYS A 372 19.47 -11.61 -2.92
C LYS A 372 19.86 -10.97 -1.57
N LYS A 373 19.45 -9.74 -1.28
CA LYS A 373 19.73 -9.08 0.01
C LYS A 373 18.67 -9.34 1.07
N SER A 374 19.08 -9.39 2.34
CA SER A 374 18.21 -9.58 3.49
C SER A 374 17.28 -8.38 3.71
N SER A 375 16.24 -8.51 4.54
CA SER A 375 15.34 -7.37 4.79
C SER A 375 16.02 -6.21 5.50
N GLU A 376 16.96 -6.54 6.37
CA GLU A 376 17.74 -5.57 7.13
C GLU A 376 18.72 -4.85 6.20
N GLU A 377 19.37 -5.58 5.30
CA GLU A 377 20.21 -5.00 4.24
C GLU A 377 19.42 -4.14 3.25
N ARG A 378 18.19 -4.56 2.90
CA ARG A 378 17.29 -3.74 2.08
C ARG A 378 16.91 -2.45 2.82
N LEU A 379 16.70 -2.52 4.13
CA LEU A 379 16.41 -1.36 4.95
C LEU A 379 17.64 -0.44 5.04
N THR A 380 18.84 -0.96 5.25
CA THR A 380 20.06 -0.13 5.31
C THR A 380 20.37 0.53 3.96
N ILE A 381 20.15 -0.17 2.85
CA ILE A 381 20.26 0.40 1.50
C ILE A 381 19.19 1.49 1.29
N LEU A 382 17.94 1.21 1.67
CA LEU A 382 16.86 2.20 1.62
C LEU A 382 17.21 3.44 2.44
N LEU A 383 17.70 3.27 3.67
CA LEU A 383 18.12 4.36 4.54
C LEU A 383 19.33 5.11 3.96
N SER A 384 20.27 4.42 3.31
CA SER A 384 21.40 5.07 2.64
C SER A 384 20.97 5.92 1.44
N GLU A 385 19.96 5.47 0.68
CA GLU A 385 19.40 6.19 -0.47
C GLU A 385 18.45 7.33 -0.03
N LEU A 386 17.71 7.16 1.08
CA LEU A 386 16.83 8.19 1.64
C LEU A 386 17.58 9.27 2.43
N CYS A 387 18.60 8.90 3.21
CA CYS A 387 19.44 9.83 3.98
C CYS A 387 20.58 10.43 3.15
N GLY A 388 20.71 10.07 1.86
CA GLY A 388 21.69 10.65 0.96
C GLY A 388 23.14 10.25 1.24
N ALA A 389 23.37 9.18 1.99
CA ALA A 389 24.71 8.62 2.27
C ALA A 389 25.20 7.67 1.16
N ALA A 390 24.35 7.33 0.19
CA ALA A 390 24.74 6.57 -1.00
C ALA A 390 25.41 7.49 -2.04
N SER A 391 26.75 7.44 -2.04
CA SER A 391 27.71 7.90 -3.06
C SER A 391 27.86 9.41 -3.30
N ALA A 392 29.07 9.92 -2.99
CA ALA A 392 29.58 11.23 -3.40
C ALA A 392 29.58 11.45 -4.93
N GLU A 393 29.31 10.40 -5.72
CA GLU A 393 29.19 10.45 -7.18
C GLU A 393 27.90 11.14 -7.67
N ASN A 394 26.85 11.26 -6.84
CA ASN A 394 25.53 11.79 -7.24
C ASN A 394 25.19 13.19 -6.67
N ASP A 395 26.16 13.87 -6.05
CA ASP A 395 25.96 15.22 -5.51
C ASP A 395 25.96 16.31 -6.60
N PHE A 396 26.27 15.97 -7.84
CA PHE A 396 26.28 16.90 -8.96
C PHE A 396 25.58 16.30 -10.20
N PHE A 397 24.74 17.09 -10.85
CA PHE A 397 24.27 16.87 -12.21
C PHE A 397 25.32 17.35 -13.22
N VAL A 398 25.46 16.64 -14.33
CA VAL A 398 26.23 17.10 -15.48
C VAL A 398 25.27 17.76 -16.46
N GLY A 399 25.56 19.00 -16.84
CA GLY A 399 24.76 19.73 -17.82
C GLY A 399 24.74 19.05 -19.19
N GLN A 400 23.58 19.08 -19.85
CA GLN A 400 23.30 18.42 -21.14
C GLN A 400 23.97 19.10 -22.35
N GLY A 401 24.76 20.16 -22.13
CA GLY A 401 25.43 20.90 -23.20
C GLY A 401 24.63 22.12 -23.67
N THR A 402 25.10 22.77 -24.73
CA THR A 402 24.54 24.03 -25.26
C THR A 402 23.94 23.87 -26.65
N ASP A 403 23.72 22.62 -27.09
CA ASP A 403 23.24 22.31 -28.43
C ASP A 403 21.79 22.75 -28.64
N GLN A 404 21.44 22.99 -29.91
CA GLN A 404 20.10 23.43 -30.28
C GLN A 404 19.02 22.34 -30.09
N SER A 405 19.44 21.06 -30.03
CA SER A 405 18.60 19.91 -29.71
C SER A 405 18.17 19.85 -28.23
N VAL A 406 18.90 20.52 -27.35
CA VAL A 406 18.60 20.57 -25.91
C VAL A 406 17.59 21.69 -25.65
N PRO A 407 16.55 21.47 -24.82
CA PRO A 407 15.60 22.52 -24.45
C PRO A 407 16.29 23.75 -23.87
N VAL A 408 15.80 24.94 -24.20
CA VAL A 408 16.45 26.24 -23.89
C VAL A 408 16.80 26.39 -22.40
N PHE A 409 15.92 25.94 -21.50
CA PHE A 409 16.15 25.99 -20.05
C PHE A 409 17.22 25.00 -19.54
N LEU A 410 17.55 23.95 -20.29
CA LEU A 410 18.58 22.97 -19.92
C LEU A 410 19.95 23.24 -20.56
N ARG A 411 20.06 24.24 -21.46
CA ARG A 411 21.31 24.55 -22.15
C ARG A 411 22.36 25.11 -21.20
N TYR A 412 23.15 24.23 -20.60
CA TYR A 412 24.22 24.55 -19.67
C TYR A 412 25.35 23.54 -19.78
N LYS A 413 26.58 24.05 -19.72
CA LYS A 413 27.80 23.25 -19.72
C LYS A 413 28.49 23.41 -18.37
N GLY A 414 28.56 22.33 -17.60
CA GLY A 414 29.23 22.32 -16.30
C GLY A 414 28.59 21.34 -15.32
N LYS A 415 29.19 21.22 -14.14
CA LYS A 415 28.63 20.44 -13.02
C LYS A 415 27.75 21.35 -12.17
N VAL A 416 26.62 20.82 -11.73
CA VAL A 416 25.57 21.55 -11.05
C VAL A 416 25.19 20.80 -9.78
N LYS A 417 25.12 21.44 -8.62
CA LYS A 417 24.87 20.73 -7.35
C LYS A 417 23.44 20.17 -7.28
N ASN A 418 23.31 18.93 -6.84
CA ASN A 418 22.04 18.27 -6.58
C ASN A 418 21.57 18.61 -5.16
N ARG A 419 20.51 19.42 -5.07
CA ARG A 419 19.84 19.81 -3.81
C ARG A 419 18.87 18.76 -3.30
N LYS A 420 18.58 17.70 -4.08
CA LYS A 420 17.68 16.60 -3.72
C LYS A 420 16.29 17.10 -3.29
N LEU A 421 15.68 17.99 -4.09
CA LEU A 421 14.38 18.59 -3.78
C LEU A 421 13.30 17.55 -3.48
N GLY A 422 12.62 17.74 -2.35
CA GLY A 422 11.49 16.92 -1.91
C GLY A 422 10.18 17.32 -2.59
N ARG A 423 9.15 16.47 -2.51
CA ARG A 423 7.83 16.72 -3.14
C ARG A 423 7.25 18.08 -2.76
N ARG A 424 7.20 18.41 -1.46
CA ARG A 424 6.63 19.68 -0.97
C ARG A 424 7.35 20.90 -1.53
N GLU A 425 8.68 20.87 -1.55
CA GLU A 425 9.51 21.97 -2.04
C GLU A 425 9.27 22.22 -3.54
N VAL A 426 9.17 21.13 -4.32
CA VAL A 426 8.86 21.18 -5.75
C VAL A 426 7.45 21.73 -5.98
N SER A 427 6.45 21.28 -5.23
CA SER A 427 5.07 21.79 -5.34
C SER A 427 4.99 23.29 -5.03
N ILE A 428 5.69 23.78 -4.00
CA ILE A 428 5.75 25.21 -3.67
C ILE A 428 6.43 26.00 -4.80
N LEU A 429 7.56 25.50 -5.31
CA LEU A 429 8.29 26.13 -6.41
C LEU A 429 7.43 26.21 -7.68
N ILE A 430 6.74 25.11 -8.04
CA ILE A 430 5.83 25.06 -9.18
C ILE A 430 4.69 26.06 -9.00
N ASN A 431 4.07 26.11 -7.81
CA ASN A 431 3.00 27.06 -7.51
C ASN A 431 3.47 28.52 -7.63
N ASP A 432 4.70 28.82 -7.20
CA ASP A 432 5.31 30.14 -7.35
C ASP A 432 5.56 30.49 -8.82
N ILE A 433 6.10 29.55 -9.61
CA ILE A 433 6.28 29.73 -11.07
C ILE A 433 4.94 30.05 -11.73
N TRP A 434 3.88 29.28 -11.44
CA TRP A 434 2.55 29.52 -11.96
C TRP A 434 1.98 30.89 -11.59
N LYS A 435 2.13 31.32 -10.33
CA LYS A 435 1.66 32.63 -9.86
C LYS A 435 2.38 33.78 -10.57
N ASN A 436 3.70 33.69 -10.70
CA ASN A 436 4.47 34.74 -11.37
C ASN A 436 4.16 34.79 -12.87
N LYS A 437 3.93 33.63 -13.50
CA LYS A 437 3.65 33.57 -14.94
C LYS A 437 2.36 34.29 -15.34
N VAL A 438 1.30 34.13 -14.53
CA VAL A 438 0.03 34.84 -14.73
C VAL A 438 0.20 36.36 -14.72
N VAL A 439 1.15 36.87 -13.93
CA VAL A 439 1.40 38.31 -13.77
C VAL A 439 2.35 38.84 -14.84
N ALA A 440 3.38 38.06 -15.20
CA ALA A 440 4.50 38.54 -16.01
C ALA A 440 4.34 38.29 -17.51
N ASP A 441 3.89 37.09 -17.92
CA ASP A 441 3.86 36.69 -19.34
C ASP A 441 3.11 35.36 -19.58
N LEU A 442 1.90 35.44 -20.16
CA LEU A 442 1.09 34.27 -20.51
C LEU A 442 1.42 33.66 -21.88
N ASN A 443 2.12 34.40 -22.76
CA ASN A 443 2.32 33.99 -24.15
C ASN A 443 3.63 33.21 -24.37
N THR A 444 4.62 33.40 -23.48
CA THR A 444 5.89 32.69 -23.57
C THR A 444 5.73 31.22 -23.17
N PRO A 445 6.25 30.25 -23.97
CA PRO A 445 6.22 28.83 -23.62
C PRO A 445 6.82 28.54 -22.24
N MET A 446 6.30 27.55 -21.52
CA MET A 446 6.74 27.26 -20.15
C MET A 446 8.26 27.04 -20.02
N GLY A 447 8.88 26.32 -20.96
CA GLY A 447 10.32 26.11 -20.94
C GLY A 447 11.14 27.39 -21.04
N GLU A 448 10.74 28.34 -21.89
CA GLU A 448 11.42 29.64 -22.01
C GLU A 448 11.15 30.53 -20.81
N TYR A 449 9.92 30.50 -20.31
CA TYR A 449 9.52 31.24 -19.11
C TYR A 449 10.31 30.80 -17.87
N ILE A 450 10.58 29.51 -17.68
CA ILE A 450 11.41 29.02 -16.56
C ILE A 450 12.80 29.65 -16.59
N LEU A 451 13.43 29.74 -17.75
CA LEU A 451 14.75 30.37 -17.87
C LEU A 451 14.69 31.86 -17.54
N LYS A 452 13.65 32.57 -18.00
CA LYS A 452 13.39 33.97 -17.67
C LYS A 452 13.19 34.16 -16.16
N TYR A 453 12.31 33.35 -15.56
CA TYR A 453 12.00 33.35 -14.13
C TYR A 453 13.25 33.18 -13.25
N PHE A 454 14.11 32.19 -13.55
CA PHE A 454 15.35 32.02 -12.79
C PHE A 454 16.40 33.09 -13.10
N THR A 455 16.39 33.66 -14.29
CA THR A 455 17.26 34.79 -14.67
C THR A 455 16.95 36.06 -13.91
N GLU A 456 15.67 36.35 -13.70
CA GLU A 456 15.22 37.50 -12.90
C GLU A 456 15.54 37.30 -11.40
N ARG A 457 15.46 36.06 -10.90
CA ARG A 457 15.66 35.76 -9.47
C ARG A 457 17.12 35.54 -9.06
N TYR A 458 17.97 35.06 -9.97
CA TYR A 458 19.38 34.77 -9.68
C TYR A 458 20.30 35.37 -10.74
N HIS A 459 21.23 36.23 -10.34
CA HIS A 459 22.15 36.85 -11.29
C HIS A 459 23.24 35.89 -11.81
N LEU A 460 23.67 34.91 -11.00
CA LEU A 460 24.71 33.96 -11.38
C LEU A 460 24.15 32.78 -12.20
N PRO A 461 24.72 32.45 -13.38
CA PRO A 461 24.22 31.38 -14.23
C PRO A 461 24.27 30.02 -13.54
N ILE A 462 25.33 29.74 -12.78
CA ILE A 462 25.47 28.47 -12.06
C ILE A 462 24.33 28.21 -11.07
N MET A 463 23.84 29.25 -10.38
CA MET A 463 22.71 29.15 -9.46
C MET A 463 21.38 28.96 -10.20
N ARG A 464 21.20 29.61 -11.36
CA ARG A 464 20.00 29.43 -12.20
C ARG A 464 19.88 27.97 -12.63
N TYR A 465 20.95 27.44 -13.22
CA TYR A 465 20.96 26.07 -13.70
C TYR A 465 20.97 25.06 -12.55
N GLU A 466 21.49 25.40 -11.36
CA GLU A 466 21.26 24.63 -10.14
C GLU A 466 19.79 24.39 -9.86
N TRP A 467 19.00 25.45 -9.80
CA TRP A 467 17.57 25.29 -9.57
C TRP A 467 16.84 24.62 -10.74
N ILE A 468 17.21 24.92 -11.98
CA ILE A 468 16.55 24.33 -13.15
C ILE A 468 16.80 22.82 -13.23
N TYR A 469 18.04 22.35 -13.06
CA TYR A 469 18.37 20.93 -13.11
C TYR A 469 17.75 20.16 -11.92
N ASN A 470 17.68 20.78 -10.75
CA ASN A 470 17.00 20.19 -9.60
C ASN A 470 15.47 20.10 -9.81
N LEU A 471 14.85 21.15 -10.34
CA LEU A 471 13.42 21.15 -10.69
C LEU A 471 13.14 20.08 -11.75
N TYR A 472 13.95 20.04 -12.81
CA TYR A 472 13.85 19.05 -13.89
C TYR A 472 13.93 17.62 -13.36
N ASN A 473 14.97 17.30 -12.58
CA ASN A 473 15.16 15.98 -12.00
C ASN A 473 14.00 15.59 -11.06
N ALA A 474 13.55 16.54 -10.24
CA ALA A 474 12.49 16.28 -9.29
C ALA A 474 11.12 16.10 -9.97
N CYS A 475 10.79 16.88 -11.01
CA CYS A 475 9.59 16.68 -11.81
C CYS A 475 9.60 15.32 -12.53
N GLN A 476 10.75 14.92 -13.08
CA GLN A 476 10.89 13.59 -13.70
C GLN A 476 10.65 12.47 -12.69
N ARG A 477 11.22 12.57 -11.47
CA ARG A 477 11.02 11.55 -10.42
C ARG A 477 9.59 11.53 -9.88
N LEU A 478 8.94 12.67 -9.79
CA LEU A 478 7.63 12.86 -9.15
C LEU A 478 6.47 13.00 -10.14
N MET A 479 6.65 12.56 -11.39
CA MET A 479 5.64 12.67 -12.46
C MET A 479 4.31 11.95 -12.15
N TYR A 480 4.29 11.05 -11.17
CA TYR A 480 3.08 10.36 -10.70
C TYR A 480 2.15 11.27 -9.88
N ASP A 481 2.65 12.38 -9.32
CA ASP A 481 1.82 13.35 -8.63
C ASP A 481 1.05 14.19 -9.66
N ALA A 482 -0.26 14.37 -9.47
CA ALA A 482 -1.12 15.00 -10.48
C ALA A 482 -0.68 16.43 -10.82
N GLN A 483 -0.30 17.24 -9.83
CA GLN A 483 0.09 18.63 -10.02
C GLN A 483 1.47 18.73 -10.69
N ILE A 484 2.43 17.91 -10.23
CA ILE A 484 3.79 17.88 -10.77
C ILE A 484 3.79 17.29 -12.18
N GLY A 485 3.01 16.24 -12.41
CA GLY A 485 2.81 15.61 -13.71
C GLY A 485 2.15 16.56 -14.73
N LEU A 486 1.16 17.35 -14.31
CA LEU A 486 0.57 18.40 -15.14
C LEU A 486 1.63 19.43 -15.56
N PHE A 487 2.39 19.96 -14.59
CA PHE A 487 3.46 20.92 -14.87
C PHE A 487 4.54 20.33 -15.78
N TRP A 488 4.93 19.07 -15.57
CA TRP A 488 5.89 18.36 -16.40
C TRP A 488 5.39 18.20 -17.85
N GLY A 489 4.12 17.83 -18.03
CA GLY A 489 3.50 17.74 -19.35
C GLY A 489 3.46 19.09 -20.08
N VAL A 490 3.18 20.18 -19.35
CA VAL A 490 3.22 21.55 -19.90
C VAL A 490 4.65 21.96 -20.25
N LEU A 491 5.64 21.58 -19.45
CA LEU A 491 7.05 21.89 -19.69
C LEU A 491 7.56 21.31 -21.04
N TRP A 492 7.09 20.12 -21.41
CA TRP A 492 7.43 19.46 -22.67
C TRP A 492 6.50 19.82 -23.84
N GLY A 493 5.44 20.59 -23.60
CA GLY A 493 4.43 20.92 -24.60
C GLY A 493 3.53 19.75 -25.00
N ASP A 494 3.48 18.69 -24.17
CA ASP A 494 2.54 17.59 -24.34
C ASP A 494 1.15 17.93 -23.80
N VAL A 495 1.10 18.84 -22.82
CA VAL A 495 -0.14 19.36 -22.23
C VAL A 495 -0.22 20.86 -22.47
N ALA A 496 -1.40 21.33 -22.87
CA ALA A 496 -1.68 22.75 -23.06
C ALA A 496 -1.67 23.45 -21.71
N GLU A 497 -1.04 24.62 -21.67
CA GLU A 497 -0.98 25.42 -20.45
C GLU A 497 -2.37 25.87 -19.98
N ASP A 498 -3.30 26.06 -20.92
CA ASP A 498 -4.69 26.41 -20.69
C ASP A 498 -5.40 25.44 -19.75
N VAL A 499 -4.97 24.17 -19.70
CA VAL A 499 -5.52 23.17 -18.75
C VAL A 499 -5.44 23.67 -17.32
N TYR A 500 -4.30 24.27 -16.94
CA TYR A 500 -4.12 24.79 -15.58
C TYR A 500 -4.82 26.14 -15.39
N HIS A 501 -4.63 27.09 -16.32
CA HIS A 501 -5.13 28.46 -16.15
C HIS A 501 -6.66 28.54 -16.24
N VAL A 502 -7.28 27.78 -17.14
CA VAL A 502 -8.75 27.76 -17.25
C VAL A 502 -9.35 27.08 -16.03
N ALA A 503 -8.81 25.94 -15.59
CA ALA A 503 -9.28 25.28 -14.37
C ALA A 503 -9.14 26.20 -13.13
N ARG A 504 -8.02 26.92 -13.01
CA ARG A 504 -7.81 27.89 -11.93
C ARG A 504 -8.77 29.08 -12.01
N LYS A 505 -9.06 29.58 -13.22
CA LYS A 505 -10.03 30.66 -13.44
C LYS A 505 -11.43 30.20 -13.06
N ASP A 506 -11.85 29.02 -13.50
CA ASP A 506 -13.17 28.47 -13.19
C ASP A 506 -13.34 28.21 -11.69
N PHE A 507 -12.27 27.74 -11.02
CA PHE A 507 -12.26 27.59 -9.57
C PHE A 507 -12.39 28.94 -8.84
N ALA A 508 -11.77 30.00 -9.36
CA ALA A 508 -11.93 31.36 -8.82
C ALA A 508 -13.32 31.96 -9.09
N VAL A 509 -13.92 31.68 -10.25
CA VAL A 509 -15.30 32.07 -10.58
C VAL A 509 -16.28 31.36 -9.64
N LEU A 510 -16.08 30.07 -9.39
CA LEU A 510 -16.90 29.32 -8.43
C LEU A 510 -16.84 29.94 -7.03
N LYS A 511 -15.65 30.32 -6.56
CA LYS A 511 -15.48 31.05 -5.30
C LYS A 511 -16.31 32.33 -5.29
N LYS A 512 -16.20 33.15 -6.34
CA LYS A 512 -16.93 34.42 -6.45
C LYS A 512 -18.45 34.23 -6.43
N MET A 513 -18.96 33.21 -7.12
CA MET A 513 -20.40 32.90 -7.14
C MET A 513 -20.91 32.44 -5.76
N MET A 514 -20.09 31.69 -5.03
CA MET A 514 -20.35 31.30 -3.64
C MET A 514 -20.33 32.50 -2.70
N GLU A 515 -19.38 33.43 -2.87
CA GLU A 515 -19.30 34.69 -2.11
C GLU A 515 -20.50 35.61 -2.37
N MET A 516 -20.92 35.77 -3.63
CA MET A 516 -22.11 36.55 -3.99
C MET A 516 -23.38 35.99 -3.30
N ARG A 517 -23.56 34.67 -3.29
CA ARG A 517 -24.72 34.07 -2.61
C ARG A 517 -24.69 34.27 -1.09
N MET A 518 -23.51 34.32 -0.46
CA MET A 518 -23.39 34.68 0.95
C MET A 518 -23.84 36.12 1.21
N GLU A 519 -23.44 37.06 0.35
CA GLU A 519 -23.81 38.47 0.43
C GLU A 519 -25.33 38.66 0.28
N ASP A 520 -25.95 37.99 -0.69
CA ASP A 520 -27.41 38.02 -0.92
C ASP A 520 -28.19 37.57 0.31
N LYS A 521 -27.71 36.52 1.00
CA LYS A 521 -28.37 35.95 2.18
C LYS A 521 -27.96 36.63 3.49
N LYS A 522 -26.93 37.48 3.49
CA LYS A 522 -26.29 38.06 4.69
C LYS A 522 -25.82 37.00 5.70
N ILE A 523 -25.36 35.84 5.21
CA ILE A 523 -24.85 34.73 6.05
C ILE A 523 -23.39 34.50 5.70
N ASN A 524 -22.54 34.28 6.71
CA ASN A 524 -21.10 34.05 6.52
C ASN A 524 -20.74 32.60 6.10
N ALA A 525 -21.73 31.77 5.82
CA ALA A 525 -21.57 30.35 5.46
C ALA A 525 -22.75 29.89 4.59
N LEU A 526 -22.52 28.91 3.71
CA LEU A 526 -23.56 28.34 2.85
C LEU A 526 -24.00 26.96 3.33
N LEU A 527 -25.25 26.59 3.11
CA LEU A 527 -25.72 25.21 3.30
C LEU A 527 -25.34 24.33 2.11
N ALA A 528 -25.38 23.00 2.30
CA ALA A 528 -25.14 22.05 1.22
C ALA A 528 -26.05 22.31 0.00
N GLU A 529 -27.33 22.60 0.23
CA GLU A 529 -28.31 22.91 -0.81
C GLU A 529 -27.92 24.10 -1.68
N ASP A 530 -27.34 25.14 -1.07
CA ASP A 530 -26.87 26.33 -1.78
C ASP A 530 -25.66 26.05 -2.66
N ILE A 531 -24.74 25.22 -2.18
CA ILE A 531 -23.58 24.79 -2.96
C ILE A 531 -24.04 23.96 -4.16
N MET A 532 -24.98 23.02 -3.94
CA MET A 532 -25.54 22.20 -5.02
C MET A 532 -26.21 23.08 -6.09
N GLU A 533 -27.01 24.07 -5.68
CA GLU A 533 -27.68 24.97 -6.62
C GLU A 533 -26.70 25.83 -7.44
N ILE A 534 -25.64 26.37 -6.80
CA ILE A 534 -24.60 27.14 -7.49
C ILE A 534 -23.88 26.27 -8.52
N VAL A 535 -23.47 25.06 -8.11
CA VAL A 535 -22.74 24.14 -8.99
C VAL A 535 -23.61 23.68 -10.14
N ALA A 536 -24.89 23.34 -9.88
CA ALA A 536 -25.85 22.98 -10.92
C ALA A 536 -26.08 24.14 -11.92
N ARG A 537 -26.11 25.39 -11.44
CA ARG A 537 -26.25 26.57 -12.29
C ARG A 537 -25.02 26.85 -13.14
N MET A 538 -23.82 26.67 -12.58
CA MET A 538 -22.56 26.88 -13.30
C MET A 538 -22.26 25.76 -14.29
N TYR A 539 -22.64 24.53 -13.98
CA TYR A 539 -22.33 23.33 -14.77
C TYR A 539 -23.60 22.50 -15.03
N PRO A 540 -24.46 22.91 -16.00
CA PRO A 540 -25.76 22.27 -16.24
C PRO A 540 -25.70 20.80 -16.66
N TYR A 541 -24.54 20.35 -17.16
CA TYR A 541 -24.35 18.98 -17.65
C TYR A 541 -23.67 18.05 -16.64
N LYS A 542 -23.35 18.54 -15.43
CA LYS A 542 -22.83 17.67 -14.36
C LYS A 542 -23.94 16.76 -13.87
N LYS A 543 -23.58 15.50 -13.58
CA LYS A 543 -24.52 14.55 -12.97
C LYS A 543 -24.76 14.94 -11.51
N ASN A 544 -25.96 14.71 -11.00
CA ASN A 544 -26.30 14.98 -9.61
C ASN A 544 -25.34 14.27 -8.63
N GLN A 545 -24.89 13.05 -8.95
CA GLN A 545 -23.90 12.33 -8.16
C GLN A 545 -22.56 13.07 -8.06
N ASP A 546 -22.11 13.73 -9.13
CA ASP A 546 -20.87 14.48 -9.14
C ASP A 546 -20.99 15.77 -8.32
N ILE A 547 -22.18 16.38 -8.33
CA ILE A 547 -22.51 17.54 -7.49
C ILE A 547 -22.52 17.14 -6.00
N GLU A 548 -23.10 15.99 -5.66
CA GLU A 548 -23.05 15.45 -4.29
C GLU A 548 -21.62 15.12 -3.84
N ASN A 549 -20.82 14.49 -4.71
CA ASN A 549 -19.41 14.21 -4.45
C ASN A 549 -18.62 15.50 -4.17
N PHE A 550 -18.99 16.59 -4.84
CA PHE A 550 -18.40 17.90 -4.65
C PHE A 550 -18.70 18.49 -3.26
N VAL A 551 -19.94 18.37 -2.79
CA VAL A 551 -20.35 18.76 -1.43
C VAL A 551 -19.68 17.89 -0.37
N TYR A 552 -19.61 16.57 -0.60
CA TYR A 552 -18.93 15.64 0.30
C TYR A 552 -17.42 15.95 0.42
N ALA A 553 -16.76 16.29 -0.69
CA ALA A 553 -15.37 16.71 -0.69
C ALA A 553 -15.16 18.01 0.10
N ALA A 554 -16.07 18.98 -0.02
CA ALA A 554 -16.05 20.19 0.80
C ALA A 554 -16.23 19.87 2.30
N ALA A 555 -17.15 18.96 2.62
CA ALA A 555 -17.47 18.61 4.00
C ALA A 555 -16.30 17.88 4.67
N LYS A 556 -15.68 16.95 3.94
CA LYS A 556 -14.46 16.25 4.35
C LYS A 556 -13.30 17.21 4.62
N GLN A 557 -13.12 18.24 3.79
CA GLN A 557 -12.06 19.23 3.99
C GLN A 557 -12.25 20.04 5.27
N LEU A 558 -13.51 20.37 5.61
CA LEU A 558 -13.85 21.14 6.80
C LEU A 558 -14.03 20.27 8.06
N GLY A 559 -14.14 18.94 7.90
CA GLY A 559 -14.42 18.01 9.01
C GLY A 559 -15.86 18.09 9.52
N ILE A 560 -16.79 18.41 8.63
CA ILE A 560 -18.17 18.78 8.92
C ILE A 560 -19.15 17.72 8.38
N ASP A 561 -20.31 17.54 9.01
CA ASP A 561 -21.42 16.76 8.45
C ASP A 561 -22.24 17.64 7.47
N PRO A 562 -22.29 17.29 6.17
CA PRO A 562 -22.97 18.09 5.15
C PRO A 562 -24.48 18.26 5.37
N SER A 563 -25.10 17.44 6.22
CA SER A 563 -26.55 17.46 6.48
C SER A 563 -26.99 18.44 7.57
N THR A 564 -26.08 18.87 8.45
CA THR A 564 -26.43 19.60 9.68
C THR A 564 -25.69 20.92 9.87
N GLU A 565 -24.53 21.09 9.23
CA GLU A 565 -23.63 22.21 9.47
C GLU A 565 -23.36 23.02 8.17
N ALA A 566 -23.13 24.32 8.33
CA ALA A 566 -22.88 25.24 7.22
C ALA A 566 -21.39 25.31 6.83
N PHE A 567 -21.12 25.51 5.55
CA PHE A 567 -19.79 25.53 4.95
C PHE A 567 -19.17 26.93 5.00
N ASP A 568 -17.99 27.01 5.62
CA ASP A 568 -17.16 28.23 5.65
C ASP A 568 -16.34 28.34 4.35
N ILE A 569 -16.77 29.23 3.46
CA ILE A 569 -16.17 29.41 2.13
C ILE A 569 -14.75 29.97 2.21
N ALA A 570 -14.49 30.85 3.19
CA ALA A 570 -13.15 31.41 3.37
C ALA A 570 -12.13 30.30 3.67
N LYS A 571 -12.50 29.33 4.50
CA LYS A 571 -11.67 28.14 4.79
C LYS A 571 -11.55 27.19 3.62
N LEU A 572 -12.64 26.98 2.88
CA LEU A 572 -12.68 26.06 1.73
C LEU A 572 -11.71 26.45 0.62
N PHE A 573 -11.56 27.76 0.37
CA PHE A 573 -10.71 28.32 -0.68
C PHE A 573 -9.39 28.90 -0.15
N THR A 574 -8.93 28.50 1.04
CA THR A 574 -7.64 28.95 1.58
C THR A 574 -6.49 28.57 0.63
N PRO A 575 -5.62 29.52 0.25
CA PRO A 575 -4.51 29.24 -0.64
C PRO A 575 -3.45 28.40 0.09
N ASN A 576 -3.37 27.11 -0.24
CA ASN A 576 -2.27 26.28 0.22
C ASN A 576 -0.95 26.70 -0.45
N GLU A 577 0.15 26.65 0.31
CA GLU A 577 1.50 26.91 -0.19
C GLU A 577 1.85 25.99 -1.38
N GLU A 578 1.39 24.73 -1.33
CA GLU A 578 1.61 23.73 -2.38
C GLU A 578 0.75 23.97 -3.64
N GLY A 579 -0.34 24.75 -3.58
CA GLY A 579 -1.25 24.98 -4.71
C GLY A 579 -2.73 24.73 -4.39
N TRP A 580 -3.63 25.23 -5.26
CA TRP A 580 -5.08 25.20 -5.04
C TRP A 580 -5.70 23.80 -5.14
N GLU A 581 -5.15 22.94 -6.00
CA GLU A 581 -5.62 21.55 -6.23
C GLU A 581 -5.35 20.59 -5.07
N ARG A 582 -4.58 21.02 -4.05
CA ARG A 582 -4.17 20.15 -2.93
C ARG A 582 -5.29 19.94 -1.91
N GLY A 583 -6.19 20.91 -1.75
CA GLY A 583 -7.38 20.76 -0.91
C GLY A 583 -8.26 19.63 -1.43
N ASP A 584 -8.95 18.90 -0.56
CA ASP A 584 -9.85 17.81 -0.98
C ASP A 584 -10.94 18.33 -1.95
N PHE A 585 -11.42 19.54 -1.71
CA PHE A 585 -12.37 20.24 -2.58
C PHE A 585 -11.78 20.59 -3.96
N GLY A 586 -10.59 21.19 -3.99
CA GLY A 586 -9.89 21.53 -5.25
C GLY A 586 -9.46 20.29 -6.05
N ARG A 587 -9.09 19.21 -5.38
CA ARG A 587 -8.76 17.92 -6.00
C ARG A 587 -9.98 17.30 -6.67
N GLU A 588 -11.13 17.30 -6.00
CA GLU A 588 -12.36 16.77 -6.59
C GLU A 588 -12.81 17.63 -7.77
N PHE A 589 -12.67 18.96 -7.69
CA PHE A 589 -12.88 19.85 -8.83
C PHE A 589 -12.02 19.46 -10.05
N ALA A 590 -10.70 19.36 -9.87
CA ALA A 590 -9.77 19.02 -10.95
C ALA A 590 -10.04 17.62 -11.53
N LYS A 591 -10.38 16.65 -10.67
CA LYS A 591 -10.75 15.29 -11.08
C LYS A 591 -12.02 15.28 -11.93
N GLN A 592 -13.06 15.99 -11.51
CA GLN A 592 -14.31 16.09 -12.27
C GLN A 592 -14.10 16.76 -13.64
N MET A 593 -13.26 17.79 -13.72
CA MET A 593 -12.93 18.42 -15.01
C MET A 593 -12.32 17.43 -16.01
N VAL A 594 -11.38 16.57 -15.56
CA VAL A 594 -10.78 15.54 -16.42
C VAL A 594 -11.80 14.47 -16.80
N GLN A 595 -12.70 14.11 -15.89
CA GLN A 595 -13.79 13.17 -16.16
C GLN A 595 -14.74 13.71 -17.23
N GLU A 596 -15.16 14.97 -17.14
CA GLU A 596 -16.03 15.62 -18.12
C GLU A 596 -15.41 15.65 -19.52
N ILE A 597 -14.14 16.01 -19.64
CA ILE A 597 -13.42 15.99 -20.93
C ILE A 597 -13.38 14.56 -21.49
N THR A 598 -13.16 13.57 -20.62
CA THR A 598 -13.13 12.16 -21.02
C THR A 598 -14.51 11.67 -21.47
N GLU A 599 -15.58 12.05 -20.77
CA GLU A 599 -16.95 11.71 -21.15
C GLU A 599 -17.37 12.39 -22.45
N PHE A 600 -17.02 13.67 -22.61
CA PHE A 600 -17.28 14.41 -23.85
C PHE A 600 -16.56 13.77 -25.04
N GLY A 601 -15.27 13.44 -24.90
CA GLY A 601 -14.53 12.75 -25.95
C GLY A 601 -15.10 11.36 -26.29
N LYS A 602 -15.54 10.59 -25.29
CA LYS A 602 -16.26 9.32 -25.53
C LYS A 602 -17.57 9.54 -26.28
N SER A 603 -18.34 10.57 -25.95
CA SER A 603 -19.59 10.91 -26.66
C SER A 603 -19.31 11.22 -28.13
N ILE A 604 -18.27 12.00 -28.42
CA ILE A 604 -17.83 12.32 -29.78
C ILE A 604 -17.44 11.04 -30.54
N LEU A 605 -16.66 10.15 -29.92
CA LEU A 605 -16.27 8.87 -30.53
C LEU A 605 -17.46 7.95 -30.80
N ASN A 606 -18.43 7.91 -29.89
CA ASN A 606 -19.67 7.14 -30.07
C ASN A 606 -20.51 7.69 -31.23
N LYS A 607 -20.63 9.02 -31.39
CA LYS A 607 -21.32 9.63 -32.54
C LYS A 607 -20.61 9.41 -33.88
N ILE A 608 -19.31 9.11 -33.84
CA ILE A 608 -18.50 8.77 -35.01
C ILE A 608 -18.53 7.24 -35.30
N ASP A 609 -19.21 6.44 -34.47
CA ASP A 609 -19.27 4.97 -34.53
C ASP A 609 -17.90 4.29 -34.41
N VAL A 610 -17.01 4.88 -33.60
CA VAL A 610 -15.68 4.32 -33.34
C VAL A 610 -15.67 3.64 -31.97
N GLN A 611 -15.83 2.31 -31.98
CA GLN A 611 -15.74 1.46 -30.79
C GLN A 611 -14.29 1.00 -30.51
N ASP A 612 -13.47 0.90 -31.57
CA ASP A 612 -12.09 0.42 -31.48
C ASP A 612 -11.11 1.51 -31.06
N LYS A 613 -10.37 1.26 -29.97
CA LYS A 613 -9.37 2.19 -29.41
C LYS A 613 -8.22 2.52 -30.37
N ASN A 614 -7.98 1.65 -31.36
CA ASN A 614 -6.91 1.81 -32.36
C ASN A 614 -7.42 2.27 -33.73
N ALA A 615 -8.73 2.54 -33.87
CA ALA A 615 -9.29 3.01 -35.12
C ALA A 615 -8.66 4.35 -35.53
N MET A 616 -8.28 4.44 -36.81
CA MET A 616 -7.65 5.63 -37.37
C MET A 616 -8.72 6.65 -37.76
N ILE A 617 -8.73 7.79 -37.07
CA ILE A 617 -9.69 8.86 -37.26
C ILE A 617 -9.12 9.90 -38.21
N ARG A 618 -9.90 10.25 -39.24
CA ARG A 618 -9.61 11.38 -40.16
C ARG A 618 -10.21 12.68 -39.61
N MET A 619 -9.61 13.80 -39.99
CA MET A 619 -10.03 15.12 -39.51
C MET A 619 -11.51 15.42 -39.80
N ASP A 620 -11.99 15.14 -41.01
CA ASP A 620 -13.37 15.45 -41.42
C ASP A 620 -14.40 14.67 -40.61
N VAL A 621 -14.06 13.44 -40.23
CA VAL A 621 -14.91 12.58 -39.41
C VAL A 621 -14.96 13.12 -37.98
N LEU A 622 -13.81 13.52 -37.43
CA LEU A 622 -13.75 14.14 -36.10
C LEU A 622 -14.51 15.47 -36.06
N LYS A 623 -14.37 16.30 -37.10
CA LYS A 623 -15.10 17.58 -37.24
C LYS A 623 -16.61 17.35 -37.24
N ARG A 624 -17.11 16.32 -37.94
CA ARG A 624 -18.53 15.94 -37.91
C ARG A 624 -18.98 15.51 -36.52
N GLY A 625 -18.18 14.73 -35.79
CA GLY A 625 -18.51 14.34 -34.42
C GLY A 625 -18.58 15.51 -33.44
N PHE A 626 -17.68 16.49 -33.56
CA PHE A 626 -17.74 17.73 -32.77
C PHE A 626 -19.02 18.52 -33.06
N LEU A 627 -19.35 18.74 -34.34
CA LEU A 627 -20.56 19.48 -34.73
C LEU A 627 -21.85 18.73 -34.37
N ALA A 628 -21.82 17.40 -34.37
CA ALA A 628 -22.96 16.57 -33.97
C ALA A 628 -23.18 16.54 -32.45
N GLU A 629 -22.12 16.65 -31.64
CA GLU A 629 -22.25 16.73 -30.18
C GLU A 629 -22.51 18.12 -29.63
N ASP A 630 -22.01 19.13 -30.33
CA ASP A 630 -22.02 20.49 -29.85
C ASP A 630 -22.26 21.45 -31.01
N GLU A 631 -23.56 21.66 -31.27
CA GLU A 631 -24.07 22.47 -32.38
C GLU A 631 -23.71 23.97 -32.24
N GLY A 632 -23.29 24.40 -31.04
CA GLY A 632 -23.01 25.80 -30.72
C GLY A 632 -21.53 26.20 -30.76
N ILE A 633 -20.59 25.30 -31.10
CA ILE A 633 -19.15 25.61 -31.06
C ILE A 633 -18.80 26.69 -32.11
N PRO A 634 -18.14 27.79 -31.71
CA PRO A 634 -17.58 28.75 -32.67
C PRO A 634 -16.55 28.09 -33.58
N GLN A 635 -16.65 28.31 -34.90
CA GLN A 635 -15.76 27.69 -35.90
C GLN A 635 -14.27 27.97 -35.65
N ALA A 636 -13.94 29.12 -35.04
CA ALA A 636 -12.57 29.48 -34.63
C ALA A 636 -12.05 28.57 -33.50
N LEU A 637 -12.87 28.30 -32.49
CA LEU A 637 -12.54 27.43 -31.36
C LEU A 637 -12.40 25.97 -31.81
N LEU A 638 -13.30 25.51 -32.69
CA LEU A 638 -13.21 24.19 -33.31
C LEU A 638 -11.91 24.02 -34.09
N ALA A 639 -11.50 25.04 -34.86
CA ALA A 639 -10.24 25.00 -35.59
C ALA A 639 -9.02 24.93 -34.65
N GLN A 640 -9.05 25.64 -33.52
CA GLN A 640 -7.99 25.57 -32.50
C GLN A 640 -7.91 24.17 -31.86
N HIS A 641 -9.05 23.59 -31.49
CA HIS A 641 -9.12 22.23 -30.95
C HIS A 641 -8.59 21.19 -31.94
N LEU A 642 -8.93 21.30 -33.23
CA LEU A 642 -8.42 20.40 -34.27
C LEU A 642 -6.91 20.58 -34.49
N LYS A 643 -6.40 21.81 -34.49
CA LYS A 643 -4.95 22.09 -34.57
C LYS A 643 -4.19 21.45 -33.41
N TRP A 644 -4.74 21.49 -32.20
CA TRP A 644 -4.17 20.82 -31.02
C TRP A 644 -4.18 19.30 -31.17
N ILE A 645 -5.33 18.71 -31.51
CA ILE A 645 -5.48 17.26 -31.64
C ILE A 645 -4.55 16.69 -32.72
N TYR A 646 -4.34 17.37 -33.84
CA TYR A 646 -3.44 16.88 -34.89
C TYR A 646 -1.99 17.34 -34.73
N LYS A 647 -1.69 18.27 -33.82
CA LYS A 647 -0.38 18.93 -33.66
C LYS A 647 0.13 19.51 -35.00
N THR A 648 -0.76 20.15 -35.77
CA THR A 648 -0.44 20.72 -37.10
C THR A 648 -1.00 22.12 -37.25
N ALA A 649 -0.19 23.05 -37.78
CA ALA A 649 -0.65 24.38 -38.15
C ALA A 649 -1.57 24.35 -39.39
N ASP A 650 -1.23 23.49 -40.36
CA ASP A 650 -1.98 23.26 -41.60
C ASP A 650 -2.94 22.08 -41.45
N LEU A 651 -4.24 22.38 -41.34
CA LEU A 651 -5.32 21.38 -41.24
C LEU A 651 -5.50 20.54 -42.51
N SER A 652 -4.95 20.97 -43.65
CA SER A 652 -5.07 20.27 -44.95
C SER A 652 -4.10 19.11 -45.15
N LYS A 653 -3.05 18.97 -44.31
CA LYS A 653 -1.98 17.96 -44.45
C LYS A 653 -1.95 16.93 -43.30
N THR A 654 -3.08 16.67 -42.66
CA THR A 654 -3.15 15.82 -41.48
C THR A 654 -3.16 14.32 -41.82
N LYS A 655 -2.30 13.54 -41.16
CA LYS A 655 -2.38 12.07 -41.18
C LYS A 655 -3.46 11.57 -40.21
N PRO A 656 -4.11 10.43 -40.48
CA PRO A 656 -5.05 9.82 -39.55
C PRO A 656 -4.38 9.46 -38.21
N ILE A 657 -5.10 9.63 -37.11
CA ILE A 657 -4.59 9.40 -35.75
C ILE A 657 -5.50 8.39 -35.04
N SER A 658 -4.95 7.53 -34.19
CA SER A 658 -5.74 6.55 -33.45
C SER A 658 -6.69 7.21 -32.43
N ALA A 659 -7.85 6.59 -32.20
CA ALA A 659 -8.87 7.07 -31.26
C ALA A 659 -8.31 7.30 -29.84
N ASN A 660 -7.43 6.43 -29.35
CA ASN A 660 -6.78 6.62 -28.04
C ASN A 660 -5.89 7.88 -28.01
N VAL A 661 -5.12 8.15 -29.06
CA VAL A 661 -4.29 9.36 -29.13
C VAL A 661 -5.15 10.61 -29.23
N VAL A 662 -6.29 10.56 -29.92
CA VAL A 662 -7.27 11.65 -29.93
C VAL A 662 -7.78 11.93 -28.51
N MET A 663 -8.19 10.90 -27.76
CA MET A 663 -8.66 11.05 -26.38
C MET A 663 -7.59 11.63 -25.45
N GLN A 664 -6.36 11.12 -25.52
CA GLN A 664 -5.24 11.66 -24.75
C GLN A 664 -4.99 13.14 -25.08
N ARG A 665 -5.05 13.48 -26.38
CA ARG A 665 -4.85 14.86 -26.83
C ARG A 665 -5.99 15.78 -26.40
N MET A 666 -7.23 15.30 -26.36
CA MET A 666 -8.37 16.06 -25.83
C MET A 666 -8.22 16.39 -24.34
N ILE A 667 -7.80 15.41 -23.53
CA ILE A 667 -7.51 15.62 -22.10
C ILE A 667 -6.37 16.62 -21.93
N SER A 668 -5.28 16.42 -22.67
CA SER A 668 -4.11 17.31 -22.61
C SER A 668 -4.36 18.72 -23.14
N GLY A 669 -5.42 18.93 -23.93
CA GLY A 669 -5.74 20.22 -24.58
C GLY A 669 -6.88 20.99 -23.92
N TYR A 670 -7.42 20.49 -22.79
CA TYR A 670 -8.59 21.04 -22.13
C TYR A 670 -9.81 21.22 -23.08
N ILE A 671 -10.10 20.20 -23.89
CA ILE A 671 -11.19 20.29 -24.88
C ILE A 671 -12.52 19.89 -24.22
N ARG A 672 -13.30 20.88 -23.81
CA ARG A 672 -14.63 20.71 -23.20
C ARG A 672 -15.76 21.10 -24.14
N ARG A 673 -16.98 20.67 -23.81
CA ARG A 673 -18.21 21.13 -24.47
C ARG A 673 -18.35 22.65 -24.28
N TYR A 674 -18.73 23.35 -25.34
CA TYR A 674 -18.97 24.78 -25.34
C TYR A 674 -20.19 25.11 -24.48
N HIS A 675 -20.06 26.16 -23.66
CA HIS A 675 -21.15 26.70 -22.86
C HIS A 675 -21.44 28.11 -23.32
N PRO A 676 -22.61 28.37 -23.96
CA PRO A 676 -22.95 29.69 -24.51
C PRO A 676 -23.09 30.82 -23.47
N LYS A 677 -22.81 30.60 -22.17
CA LYS A 677 -23.00 31.61 -21.12
C LYS A 677 -21.91 31.52 -20.05
N SER A 678 -20.79 32.19 -20.30
CA SER A 678 -19.90 32.69 -19.24
C SER A 678 -19.33 34.09 -19.53
N ALA A 679 -19.70 34.71 -20.65
CA ALA A 679 -19.19 36.02 -21.06
C ALA A 679 -20.17 37.21 -20.89
N ASP A 680 -21.48 36.98 -20.75
CA ASP A 680 -22.50 38.07 -20.82
C ASP A 680 -23.39 38.24 -19.57
N LYS A 681 -22.90 37.88 -18.38
CA LYS A 681 -23.64 38.18 -17.12
C LYS A 681 -22.75 38.78 -16.03
N THR A 682 -21.82 39.64 -16.43
CA THR A 682 -21.07 40.51 -15.51
C THR A 682 -21.47 41.98 -15.60
N GLU A 683 -22.53 42.33 -16.32
CA GLU A 683 -23.15 43.65 -16.26
C GLU A 683 -24.66 43.53 -16.02
N SER A 684 -25.02 43.55 -14.74
CA SER A 684 -26.25 44.14 -14.20
C SER A 684 -26.16 44.12 -12.68
#